data_AF-A0A0K1PZP2-F1
#
_entry.id   AF-A0A0K1PZP2-F1
#
_cell.length_a   1.000
_cell.length_b   1.000
_cell.length_c   1.000
_cell.angle_alpha   90.00
_cell.angle_beta   90.00
_cell.angle_gamma   90.00
#
_symmetry.space_group_name_H-M   'P 1'
#
loop_
_entity.id
_entity.type
_entity.pdbx_description
1 polymer ?
#
loop_
_entity_poly.entity_id
_entity_poly.type
_entity_poly.pdbx_seq_one_letter_code
_entity_poly.pdbx_strand_id
1 'polypeptide(L)'
;MTPSRHVSRSLVRWIGILSVAVSAHATAACGSGVSSSSTNENDVATRPSPIDPNDAPPGSTDPSVADQLVEKPWEIISNKGETYLPNVFYADASQNEQIMPWTLDGHAQIDRLIYPTIGNPNLYTKSDATDQFMVVLRIEDAAFEPAGATVEPVANSALSRMIVNNNDPANGFAFLLVSRDARPVATEADRVVSSGAGTGVYRVYPQQIYVNPIPADMPEVFKQRKTIRFVFKQEAMANVPPGLYDVRFEVRRDNQLHTTPGGPKIFEYQYNAVRVFDTEPEEYSAVNITDTQVSVGSSYDAKTKTQLEEVVQFLNTTNEPAVRNASFITFNGDLHNGGSPGTLRQRPVAWTYNDEAKVIVDSLKYLPLPIFLTVGNHDGYVSTGQVPSAVSTIDSAVFDSLEKVVNEASPKAWPGFGYPAFKTYLDQTAAAGFLGGNHRDLFGGTFMRQPAKSGASTFANDWKEVPREDRNYILYDGFYQWQKTYGPLNYSWKFGKNFYVSLNSFELRQHRRSGWGMYTVNYGGGMSDVQLEWLDRELLRAKVTGDDVVLLAHHDPRGGHQNLDQGYYFDQLEYGSIYQSAINYIAQGVFNTAACQLPDWVLPRSQQESCIHDGLQEWMRADEEFDCAWDERKNGTCDKALFDPKSGGTHTLYFSGVELVNRIASNPQLRTVVLGHTHYNQLEVLQTGDHLLPNESPVSTAAAAAEFAMLEVQNPIRGFSVLGEQRGMQGVARMARGNADYDIHELGMGLLAARNARFSELLTPALAKGQRTLDASTGLGRELVVLRLVSNADLANQTYNSQSALGFGVLHFSKKSDARAYGLAQINRVSFFVNTGANKFMRAATVDVDRNRRLRAHDVDNPLEVLFDW
;
A
#
# COMPACT_ATOMS: atom_id res chain seq x y z
N MET A 1 -31.27 -41.91 48.32
CA MET A 1 -31.07 -43.33 47.95
C MET A 1 -30.00 -43.37 46.87
N THR A 2 -28.79 -43.81 47.22
CA THR A 2 -27.83 -44.50 46.32
C THR A 2 -28.51 -45.77 45.74
N PRO A 3 -28.08 -46.39 44.60
CA PRO A 3 -26.68 -46.76 44.35
C PRO A 3 -26.18 -46.95 42.88
N SER A 4 -24.86 -47.24 42.81
CA SER A 4 -24.11 -48.20 41.94
C SER A 4 -24.10 -48.05 40.40
N ARG A 5 -22.95 -47.81 39.75
CA ARG A 5 -21.79 -48.72 39.44
C ARG A 5 -22.08 -49.81 38.38
N HIS A 6 -21.28 -49.78 37.30
CA HIS A 6 -20.34 -50.82 36.80
C HIS A 6 -20.50 -51.44 35.38
N VAL A 7 -19.30 -51.64 34.77
CA VAL A 7 -18.84 -52.56 33.67
C VAL A 7 -19.26 -52.17 32.23
N SER A 8 -18.42 -52.19 31.18
CA SER A 8 -17.46 -53.24 30.78
C SER A 8 -16.44 -52.81 29.71
N ARG A 9 -15.24 -53.41 29.78
CA ARG A 9 -14.20 -53.52 28.74
C ARG A 9 -14.34 -54.84 27.97
N SER A 10 -14.06 -54.83 26.67
CA SER A 10 -13.67 -55.98 25.82
C SER A 10 -13.01 -55.38 24.57
N LEU A 11 -11.71 -55.48 24.24
CA LEU A 11 -10.71 -56.55 24.10
C LEU A 11 -10.90 -57.51 22.90
N VAL A 12 -9.79 -57.68 22.14
CA VAL A 12 -9.38 -58.70 21.14
C VAL A 12 -9.29 -58.15 19.69
N ARG A 13 -8.09 -57.78 19.16
CA ARG A 13 -6.93 -58.55 18.63
C ARG A 13 -7.16 -59.23 17.26
N TRP A 14 -6.34 -58.85 16.26
CA TRP A 14 -5.69 -59.78 15.32
C TRP A 14 -4.24 -59.31 15.05
N ILE A 15 -3.34 -60.28 14.97
CA ILE A 15 -1.88 -60.21 14.79
C ILE A 15 -1.55 -60.71 13.37
N GLY A 16 -0.48 -60.18 12.76
CA GLY A 16 0.24 -60.80 11.66
C GLY A 16 1.64 -60.21 11.48
N ILE A 17 2.66 -60.89 11.98
CA ILE A 17 4.10 -60.62 11.80
C ILE A 17 4.61 -61.51 10.65
N LEU A 18 5.44 -60.99 9.74
CA LEU A 18 6.74 -61.61 9.38
C LEU A 18 7.60 -60.69 8.48
N SER A 19 8.89 -60.68 8.83
CA SER A 19 10.04 -59.91 8.32
C SER A 19 10.64 -60.51 7.04
N VAL A 20 11.50 -59.75 6.32
CA VAL A 20 12.89 -60.13 5.91
C VAL A 20 13.60 -58.92 5.26
N ALA A 21 14.88 -58.77 5.62
CA ALA A 21 15.84 -57.73 5.27
C ALA A 21 16.48 -57.90 3.88
N VAL A 22 16.99 -56.80 3.30
CA VAL A 22 18.26 -56.78 2.56
C VAL A 22 18.96 -55.43 2.79
N SER A 23 20.16 -55.48 3.34
CA SER A 23 21.15 -54.41 3.37
C SER A 23 22.09 -54.55 2.16
N ALA A 24 22.48 -53.46 1.52
CA ALA A 24 23.71 -53.42 0.72
C ALA A 24 24.32 -52.01 0.73
N HIS A 25 25.60 -51.98 1.12
CA HIS A 25 26.49 -50.82 1.15
C HIS A 25 26.97 -50.47 -0.26
N ALA A 26 27.30 -49.20 -0.48
CA ALA A 26 28.36 -48.82 -1.42
C ALA A 26 29.17 -47.64 -0.85
N THR A 27 30.42 -47.93 -0.57
CA THR A 27 31.52 -47.03 -0.19
C THR A 27 32.09 -46.29 -1.39
N ALA A 28 32.70 -45.14 -1.08
CA ALA A 28 33.52 -44.29 -1.95
C ALA A 28 34.74 -44.97 -2.60
N ALA A 29 35.21 -44.41 -3.72
CA ALA A 29 36.62 -44.21 -4.10
C ALA A 29 36.66 -43.52 -5.49
N CYS A 30 37.14 -42.27 -5.58
CA CYS A 30 38.52 -41.84 -5.90
C CYS A 30 38.72 -41.48 -7.38
N GLY A 31 39.05 -40.22 -7.63
CA GLY A 31 39.64 -39.70 -8.86
C GLY A 31 40.33 -38.37 -8.57
N SER A 32 41.63 -38.42 -8.32
CA SER A 32 42.51 -37.29 -7.98
C SER A 32 43.46 -36.94 -9.12
N GLY A 33 43.76 -35.64 -9.27
CA GLY A 33 44.91 -35.07 -10.00
C GLY A 33 44.54 -34.51 -11.38
N VAL A 34 44.99 -33.34 -11.83
CA VAL A 34 46.20 -32.56 -11.51
C VAL A 34 45.97 -31.07 -11.84
N SER A 35 46.71 -30.22 -11.14
CA SER A 35 46.86 -28.76 -11.22
C SER A 35 46.91 -28.10 -12.60
N SER A 36 46.37 -26.89 -12.70
CA SER A 36 47.05 -25.74 -13.31
C SER A 36 46.51 -24.40 -12.78
N SER A 37 47.36 -23.71 -12.03
CA SER A 37 47.58 -22.25 -12.00
C SER A 37 46.44 -21.27 -12.33
N SER A 38 45.99 -20.57 -11.29
CA SER A 38 45.91 -19.10 -11.17
C SER A 38 45.52 -18.26 -12.40
N THR A 39 44.34 -17.66 -12.34
CA THR A 39 44.18 -16.19 -12.28
C THR A 39 42.82 -15.87 -11.67
N ASN A 40 42.84 -15.03 -10.64
CA ASN A 40 41.67 -14.44 -9.99
C ASN A 40 40.91 -13.55 -10.97
N GLU A 41 39.65 -13.87 -11.24
CA GLU A 41 38.61 -12.89 -11.59
C GLU A 41 37.33 -13.32 -10.86
N ASN A 42 37.22 -12.87 -9.60
CA ASN A 42 35.95 -12.86 -8.90
C ASN A 42 35.12 -11.71 -9.48
N ASP A 43 34.37 -11.98 -10.55
CA ASP A 43 33.22 -11.15 -10.93
C ASP A 43 32.13 -11.37 -9.88
N VAL A 44 32.28 -10.67 -8.75
CA VAL A 44 31.15 -10.39 -7.86
C VAL A 44 30.25 -9.45 -8.64
N ALA A 45 29.09 -9.94 -9.07
CA ALA A 45 28.00 -9.09 -9.52
C ALA A 45 27.55 -8.20 -8.35
N THR A 46 28.25 -7.09 -8.15
CA THR A 46 27.80 -6.01 -7.29
C THR A 46 26.50 -5.49 -7.88
N ARG A 47 25.40 -5.63 -7.15
CA ARG A 47 24.19 -4.83 -7.39
C ARG A 47 24.64 -3.38 -7.56
N PRO A 48 24.13 -2.63 -8.56
CA PRO A 48 24.46 -1.22 -8.69
C PRO A 48 24.23 -0.54 -7.33
N SER A 49 25.21 0.24 -6.89
CA SER A 49 25.10 1.02 -5.65
C SER A 49 23.79 1.81 -5.68
N PRO A 50 23.13 2.01 -4.51
CA PRO A 50 22.09 3.03 -4.39
C PRO A 50 22.61 4.32 -5.03
N ILE A 51 21.78 4.95 -5.87
CA ILE A 51 22.04 6.27 -6.43
C ILE A 51 22.45 7.15 -5.26
N ASP A 52 23.64 7.76 -5.29
CA ASP A 52 23.97 8.77 -4.29
C ASP A 52 23.21 10.04 -4.69
N PRO A 53 22.11 10.39 -4.00
CA PRO A 53 21.38 11.60 -4.32
C PRO A 53 22.24 12.85 -4.11
N ASN A 54 23.45 12.77 -3.55
CA ASN A 54 24.35 13.89 -3.29
C ASN A 54 25.14 14.39 -4.51
N ASP A 55 25.29 13.61 -5.59
CA ASP A 55 26.24 13.96 -6.67
C ASP A 55 25.79 15.09 -7.62
N ALA A 56 24.52 15.48 -7.62
CA ALA A 56 24.02 16.57 -8.49
C ALA A 56 23.68 17.85 -7.69
N PRO A 57 24.33 19.01 -7.92
CA PRO A 57 23.91 20.27 -7.29
C PRO A 57 22.51 20.72 -7.76
N PRO A 58 21.77 21.53 -6.98
CA PRO A 58 20.51 22.13 -7.42
C PRO A 58 20.70 22.88 -8.74
N GLY A 59 19.84 22.62 -9.73
CA GLY A 59 20.00 23.17 -11.08
C GLY A 59 21.08 22.51 -11.93
N SER A 60 21.56 21.31 -11.58
CA SER A 60 22.49 20.54 -12.40
C SER A 60 21.94 20.32 -13.82
N THR A 61 22.69 20.77 -14.83
CA THR A 61 22.48 20.46 -16.24
C THR A 61 23.29 19.22 -16.67
N ASP A 62 23.72 18.39 -15.71
CA ASP A 62 24.46 17.17 -16.00
C ASP A 62 23.57 16.22 -16.82
N PRO A 63 23.97 15.85 -18.05
CA PRO A 63 23.27 14.88 -18.87
C PRO A 63 22.99 13.56 -18.12
N SER A 64 23.87 13.15 -17.20
CA SER A 64 23.70 11.92 -16.42
C SER A 64 22.49 11.96 -15.48
N VAL A 65 22.10 13.15 -15.01
CA VAL A 65 20.92 13.38 -14.17
C VAL A 65 19.66 13.43 -15.02
N ALA A 66 19.75 14.10 -16.18
CA ALA A 66 18.65 14.13 -17.13
C ALA A 66 18.27 12.72 -17.60
N ASP A 67 19.26 11.86 -17.88
CA ASP A 67 19.06 10.46 -18.25
C ASP A 67 18.36 9.64 -17.15
N GLN A 68 18.67 9.90 -15.87
CA GLN A 68 18.04 9.25 -14.72
C GLN A 68 16.57 9.67 -14.51
N LEU A 69 16.21 10.88 -14.95
CA LEU A 69 14.88 11.44 -14.80
C LEU A 69 13.99 11.24 -16.03
N VAL A 70 14.48 10.51 -17.04
CA VAL A 70 13.70 10.15 -18.22
C VAL A 70 12.46 9.35 -17.79
N GLU A 71 11.31 9.78 -18.31
CA GLU A 71 10.05 9.08 -18.14
C GLU A 71 10.13 7.66 -18.71
N LYS A 72 9.83 6.65 -17.88
CA LYS A 72 9.77 5.26 -18.38
C LYS A 72 8.54 5.06 -19.29
N PRO A 73 8.54 4.10 -20.23
CA PRO A 73 7.43 3.92 -21.20
C PRO A 73 6.04 3.71 -20.58
N TRP A 74 5.99 3.24 -19.34
CA TRP A 74 4.78 2.96 -18.56
C TRP A 74 4.46 4.04 -17.51
N GLU A 75 5.21 5.15 -17.49
CA GLU A 75 5.01 6.27 -16.58
C GLU A 75 4.34 7.46 -17.27
N ILE A 76 3.69 8.30 -16.48
CA ILE A 76 3.24 9.64 -16.88
C ILE A 76 3.75 10.65 -15.86
N ILE A 77 4.54 11.60 -16.35
CA ILE A 77 5.11 12.69 -15.57
C ILE A 77 4.56 14.03 -16.09
N SER A 78 4.23 14.94 -15.17
CA SER A 78 3.81 16.30 -15.51
C SER A 78 5.00 17.20 -15.84
N ASN A 79 4.77 18.35 -16.49
CA ASN A 79 5.86 19.31 -16.72
C ASN A 79 6.42 19.90 -15.41
N LYS A 80 5.66 19.86 -14.30
CA LYS A 80 6.12 20.27 -12.96
C LYS A 80 6.99 19.19 -12.30
N GLY A 81 7.12 18.00 -12.93
CA GLY A 81 7.91 16.87 -12.43
C GLY A 81 7.13 15.92 -11.52
N GLU A 82 5.80 16.01 -11.49
CA GLU A 82 4.93 15.14 -10.70
C GLU A 82 4.77 13.79 -11.40
N THR A 83 4.91 12.68 -10.68
CA THR A 83 4.55 11.37 -11.22
C THR A 83 3.06 11.15 -11.01
N TYR A 84 2.26 11.51 -12.02
CA TYR A 84 0.83 11.22 -12.02
C TYR A 84 0.56 9.72 -12.00
N LEU A 85 1.33 8.95 -12.77
CA LEU A 85 1.17 7.50 -12.88
C LEU A 85 2.53 6.81 -12.96
N PRO A 86 2.93 6.03 -11.94
CA PRO A 86 4.15 5.21 -12.02
C PRO A 86 3.96 3.93 -12.86
N ASN A 87 2.70 3.59 -13.19
CA ASN A 87 2.32 2.47 -14.04
C ASN A 87 0.96 2.76 -14.69
N VAL A 88 0.93 2.97 -16.01
CA VAL A 88 -0.31 3.23 -16.77
C VAL A 88 -1.22 2.02 -16.94
N PHE A 89 -0.76 0.81 -16.63
CA PHE A 89 -1.52 -0.42 -16.86
C PHE A 89 -2.34 -0.87 -15.65
N TYR A 90 -2.26 -0.17 -14.52
CA TYR A 90 -2.91 -0.59 -13.27
C TYR A 90 -4.43 -0.84 -13.40
N ALA A 91 -5.09 -0.14 -14.32
CA ALA A 91 -6.50 -0.30 -14.64
C ALA A 91 -6.79 -1.28 -15.79
N ASP A 92 -5.78 -1.91 -16.41
CA ASP A 92 -6.00 -2.90 -17.46
C ASP A 92 -6.56 -4.21 -16.86
N ALA A 93 -7.35 -4.93 -17.64
CA ALA A 93 -7.91 -6.23 -17.20
C ALA A 93 -6.81 -7.26 -16.88
N SER A 94 -5.68 -7.21 -17.57
CA SER A 94 -4.53 -8.08 -17.29
C SER A 94 -3.81 -7.77 -15.97
N GLN A 95 -4.10 -6.62 -15.37
CA GLN A 95 -3.58 -6.25 -14.06
C GLN A 95 -4.59 -6.53 -12.93
N ASN A 96 -5.79 -7.04 -13.24
CA ASN A 96 -6.78 -7.43 -12.25
C ASN A 96 -7.10 -8.92 -12.36
N GLU A 97 -6.67 -9.67 -11.35
CA GLU A 97 -6.82 -11.11 -11.29
C GLU A 97 -7.83 -11.59 -10.22
N GLN A 98 -8.77 -10.75 -9.81
CA GLN A 98 -9.75 -11.11 -8.79
C GLN A 98 -11.02 -11.73 -9.40
N ILE A 99 -11.61 -12.69 -8.69
CA ILE A 99 -12.85 -13.40 -9.08
C ILE A 99 -14.09 -12.56 -8.77
N MET A 100 -14.17 -12.01 -7.56
CA MET A 100 -15.29 -11.17 -7.12
C MET A 100 -15.31 -9.84 -7.88
N PRO A 101 -16.46 -9.24 -8.17
CA PRO A 101 -16.48 -7.97 -8.90
C PRO A 101 -15.83 -6.87 -8.08
N TRP A 102 -15.24 -5.93 -8.81
CA TRP A 102 -14.71 -4.67 -8.29
C TRP A 102 -15.58 -3.48 -8.70
N THR A 103 -16.52 -3.67 -9.62
CA THR A 103 -17.48 -2.64 -10.06
C THR A 103 -18.44 -2.29 -8.94
N LEU A 104 -18.73 -1.00 -8.77
CA LEU A 104 -19.72 -0.51 -7.82
C LEU A 104 -21.04 -0.30 -8.55
N ASP A 105 -22.11 -0.98 -8.12
CA ASP A 105 -23.42 -0.97 -8.79
C ASP A 105 -23.35 -1.33 -10.29
N GLY A 106 -22.45 -2.24 -10.66
CA GLY A 106 -22.20 -2.64 -12.04
C GLY A 106 -21.43 -1.62 -12.88
N HIS A 107 -20.95 -0.52 -12.28
CA HIS A 107 -20.12 0.48 -12.93
C HIS A 107 -18.65 0.36 -12.49
N ALA A 108 -17.76 0.35 -13.46
CA ALA A 108 -16.32 0.48 -13.25
C ALA A 108 -15.99 1.94 -12.95
N GLN A 109 -15.51 2.26 -11.75
CA GLN A 109 -15.09 3.63 -11.45
C GLN A 109 -13.87 4.01 -12.30
N ILE A 110 -12.86 3.12 -12.38
CA ILE A 110 -11.68 3.28 -13.22
C ILE A 110 -11.60 2.12 -14.23
N ASP A 111 -11.76 2.42 -15.51
CA ASP A 111 -11.56 1.49 -16.64
C ASP A 111 -10.67 2.11 -17.73
N ARG A 112 -11.15 3.18 -18.38
CA ARG A 112 -10.41 3.89 -19.45
C ARG A 112 -9.85 5.21 -18.94
N LEU A 113 -10.54 5.92 -18.04
CA LEU A 113 -10.05 7.15 -17.43
C LEU A 113 -9.15 6.85 -16.25
N ILE A 114 -7.84 6.82 -16.50
CA ILE A 114 -6.87 6.38 -15.49
C ILE A 114 -6.18 7.54 -14.76
N TYR A 115 -6.39 8.78 -15.21
CA TYR A 115 -6.01 10.01 -14.49
C TYR A 115 -6.79 11.22 -15.05
N PRO A 116 -7.21 12.18 -14.19
CA PRO A 116 -7.15 12.14 -12.73
C PRO A 116 -8.19 11.18 -12.15
N THR A 117 -8.02 10.80 -10.88
CA THR A 117 -8.98 9.95 -10.16
C THR A 117 -9.42 10.62 -8.86
N ILE A 118 -10.46 10.09 -8.19
CA ILE A 118 -10.89 10.62 -6.89
C ILE A 118 -9.75 10.61 -5.86
N GLY A 119 -8.88 9.59 -5.87
CA GLY A 119 -7.76 9.45 -4.93
C GLY A 119 -6.42 10.03 -5.38
N ASN A 120 -6.32 10.48 -6.63
CA ASN A 120 -5.15 11.16 -7.19
C ASN A 120 -5.62 12.27 -8.16
N PRO A 121 -6.13 13.38 -7.61
CA PRO A 121 -6.68 14.50 -8.38
C PRO A 121 -5.58 15.38 -8.96
N ASN A 122 -5.95 16.24 -9.91
CA ASN A 122 -5.09 17.31 -10.43
C ASN A 122 -5.37 18.62 -9.69
N LEU A 123 -4.32 19.26 -9.15
CA LEU A 123 -4.39 20.60 -8.58
C LEU A 123 -3.91 21.61 -9.63
N TYR A 124 -4.84 22.13 -10.43
CA TYR A 124 -4.53 23.03 -11.53
C TYR A 124 -4.48 24.49 -11.08
N THR A 125 -3.40 25.19 -11.41
CA THR A 125 -3.21 26.61 -11.09
C THR A 125 -3.14 27.47 -12.35
N LYS A 126 -4.06 28.44 -12.48
CA LYS A 126 -4.07 29.37 -13.62
C LYS A 126 -2.88 30.31 -13.68
N SER A 127 -2.36 30.76 -12.54
CA SER A 127 -1.22 31.69 -12.50
C SER A 127 0.11 31.05 -12.93
N ASP A 128 0.20 29.73 -12.92
CA ASP A 128 1.39 29.00 -13.37
C ASP A 128 1.23 28.62 -14.85
N ALA A 129 1.96 29.33 -15.72
CA ALA A 129 1.91 29.09 -17.16
C ALA A 129 2.49 27.73 -17.58
N THR A 130 3.23 27.06 -16.69
CA THR A 130 3.80 25.73 -16.94
C THR A 130 2.90 24.60 -16.45
N ASP A 131 1.89 24.93 -15.65
CA ASP A 131 0.92 23.97 -15.14
C ASP A 131 -0.04 23.51 -16.24
N GLN A 132 -0.47 22.27 -16.12
CA GLN A 132 -1.35 21.62 -17.10
C GLN A 132 -2.35 20.73 -16.39
N PHE A 133 -3.62 20.93 -16.72
CA PHE A 133 -4.60 19.89 -16.47
C PHE A 133 -4.36 18.79 -17.52
N MET A 134 -4.25 17.54 -17.08
CA MET A 134 -4.08 16.39 -17.96
C MET A 134 -5.16 15.35 -17.70
N VAL A 135 -5.71 14.80 -18.78
CA VAL A 135 -6.51 13.57 -18.72
C VAL A 135 -5.73 12.47 -19.43
N VAL A 136 -5.58 11.31 -18.77
CA VAL A 136 -4.90 10.15 -19.35
C VAL A 136 -5.90 9.02 -19.52
N LEU A 137 -5.99 8.50 -20.75
CA LEU A 137 -6.84 7.37 -21.08
C LEU A 137 -6.04 6.13 -21.45
N ARG A 138 -6.50 4.96 -21.01
CA ARG A 138 -6.17 3.64 -21.56
C ARG A 138 -7.34 3.16 -22.40
N ILE A 139 -7.25 3.33 -23.72
CA ILE A 139 -8.41 3.17 -24.59
C ILE A 139 -8.07 2.42 -25.88
N GLU A 140 -9.01 1.61 -26.33
CA GLU A 140 -8.97 0.71 -27.48
C GLU A 140 -9.14 1.50 -28.78
N ASP A 141 -8.47 1.09 -29.87
CA ASP A 141 -8.59 1.79 -31.15
C ASP A 141 -10.04 1.89 -31.65
N ALA A 142 -10.84 0.83 -31.47
CA ALA A 142 -12.24 0.82 -31.86
C ALA A 142 -13.11 1.82 -31.06
N ALA A 143 -12.69 2.19 -29.85
CA ALA A 143 -13.46 3.08 -28.99
C ALA A 143 -13.37 4.55 -29.41
N PHE A 144 -12.30 4.95 -30.10
CA PHE A 144 -12.13 6.33 -30.56
C PHE A 144 -12.04 6.49 -32.08
N GLU A 145 -12.31 5.43 -32.84
CA GLU A 145 -12.47 5.49 -34.30
C GLU A 145 -13.38 6.64 -34.79
N PRO A 146 -14.53 6.93 -34.14
CA PRO A 146 -15.38 8.06 -34.55
C PRO A 146 -14.72 9.44 -34.46
N ALA A 147 -13.61 9.58 -33.72
CA ALA A 147 -12.86 10.82 -33.64
C ALA A 147 -12.07 11.13 -34.93
N GLY A 148 -11.97 10.17 -35.87
CA GLY A 148 -11.23 10.34 -37.13
C GLY A 148 -9.75 10.62 -36.89
N ALA A 149 -9.18 10.06 -35.81
CA ALA A 149 -7.85 10.41 -35.33
C ALA A 149 -6.74 9.96 -36.30
N THR A 150 -5.78 10.85 -36.57
CA THR A 150 -4.50 10.49 -37.21
C THR A 150 -3.36 10.68 -36.21
N VAL A 151 -2.28 9.92 -36.38
CA VAL A 151 -1.12 9.96 -35.48
C VAL A 151 0.13 10.30 -36.28
N GLU A 152 0.87 11.31 -35.84
CA GLU A 152 2.12 11.76 -36.45
C GLU A 152 3.27 11.80 -35.41
N PRO A 153 4.53 11.58 -35.81
CA PRO A 153 5.65 11.65 -34.89
C PRO A 153 5.91 13.09 -34.43
N VAL A 154 6.38 13.27 -33.20
CA VAL A 154 6.84 14.57 -32.66
C VAL A 154 8.36 14.62 -32.71
N ALA A 155 8.92 15.69 -33.28
CA ALA A 155 10.36 15.87 -33.33
C ALA A 155 10.97 15.87 -31.91
N ASN A 156 12.04 15.09 -31.72
CA ASN A 156 12.77 14.96 -30.45
C ASN A 156 11.92 14.50 -29.25
N SER A 157 10.87 13.71 -29.49
CA SER A 157 10.07 13.10 -28.43
C SER A 157 9.81 11.63 -28.75
N ALA A 158 9.73 10.80 -27.71
CA ALA A 158 9.24 9.42 -27.82
C ALA A 158 7.71 9.35 -28.00
N LEU A 159 7.00 10.45 -27.74
CA LEU A 159 5.56 10.55 -27.91
C LEU A 159 5.20 10.85 -29.37
N SER A 160 4.07 10.31 -29.80
CA SER A 160 3.43 10.72 -31.06
C SER A 160 2.31 11.71 -30.77
N ARG A 161 2.06 12.63 -31.70
CA ARG A 161 0.92 13.55 -31.63
C ARG A 161 -0.29 12.92 -32.30
N MET A 162 -1.43 12.95 -31.62
CA MET A 162 -2.71 12.63 -32.20
C MET A 162 -3.41 13.90 -32.69
N ILE A 163 -3.87 13.89 -33.93
CA ILE A 163 -4.69 14.94 -34.53
C ILE A 163 -6.12 14.41 -34.60
N VAL A 164 -7.04 15.16 -34.00
CA VAL A 164 -8.48 14.90 -34.01
C VAL A 164 -9.20 16.23 -34.27
N ASN A 165 -10.36 16.17 -34.91
CA ASN A 165 -11.19 17.36 -35.12
C ASN A 165 -11.93 17.72 -33.83
N ASN A 166 -11.23 18.36 -32.89
CA ASN A 166 -11.77 18.68 -31.57
C ASN A 166 -12.84 19.78 -31.56
N ASN A 167 -13.07 20.48 -32.68
CA ASN A 167 -14.05 21.56 -32.76
C ASN A 167 -15.45 21.07 -33.09
N ASP A 168 -15.64 19.78 -33.37
CA ASP A 168 -16.96 19.20 -33.57
C ASP A 168 -17.60 18.85 -32.22
N PRO A 169 -18.67 19.55 -31.78
CA PRO A 169 -19.31 19.22 -30.52
C PRO A 169 -20.08 17.90 -30.53
N ALA A 170 -20.43 17.40 -31.73
CA ALA A 170 -21.26 16.22 -31.95
C ALA A 170 -20.44 14.92 -32.11
N ASN A 171 -19.15 15.00 -32.48
CA ASN A 171 -18.30 13.85 -32.78
C ASN A 171 -16.95 13.89 -32.04
N GLY A 172 -16.40 12.72 -31.72
CA GLY A 172 -15.08 12.59 -31.11
C GLY A 172 -15.10 12.71 -29.58
N PHE A 173 -14.00 13.17 -28.99
CA PHE A 173 -13.86 13.28 -27.54
C PHE A 173 -14.54 14.53 -26.98
N ALA A 174 -15.21 14.39 -25.84
CA ALA A 174 -15.67 15.52 -25.03
C ALA A 174 -15.19 15.35 -23.59
N PHE A 175 -14.54 16.39 -23.07
CA PHE A 175 -14.09 16.47 -21.69
C PHE A 175 -14.87 17.57 -20.98
N LEU A 176 -15.51 17.20 -19.88
CA LEU A 176 -16.43 18.04 -19.13
C LEU A 176 -15.94 18.13 -17.69
N LEU A 177 -15.85 19.36 -17.19
CA LEU A 177 -15.67 19.65 -15.78
C LEU A 177 -17.05 19.96 -15.20
N VAL A 178 -17.54 19.09 -14.33
CA VAL A 178 -18.87 19.18 -13.73
C VAL A 178 -18.73 19.71 -12.32
N SER A 179 -19.31 20.88 -12.06
CA SER A 179 -19.37 21.42 -10.71
C SER A 179 -20.20 20.50 -9.79
N ARG A 180 -19.87 20.49 -8.50
CA ARG A 180 -20.56 19.65 -7.51
C ARG A 180 -22.09 19.83 -7.52
N ASP A 181 -22.59 21.05 -7.69
CA ASP A 181 -24.03 21.33 -7.75
C ASP A 181 -24.72 20.74 -8.98
N ALA A 182 -23.97 20.56 -10.08
CA ALA A 182 -24.48 19.95 -11.32
C ALA A 182 -24.35 18.42 -11.34
N ARG A 183 -23.63 17.81 -10.38
CA ARG A 183 -23.38 16.36 -10.33
C ARG A 183 -24.63 15.50 -10.51
N PRO A 184 -25.75 15.73 -9.78
CA PRO A 184 -26.93 14.85 -9.87
C PRO A 184 -27.56 14.75 -11.26
N VAL A 185 -27.32 15.75 -12.13
CA VAL A 185 -27.92 15.81 -13.48
C VAL A 185 -26.91 15.54 -14.60
N ALA A 186 -25.60 15.57 -14.30
CA ALA A 186 -24.54 15.56 -15.31
C ALA A 186 -23.49 14.45 -15.12
N THR A 187 -22.91 14.29 -13.94
CA THR A 187 -21.73 13.41 -13.76
C THR A 187 -22.04 11.96 -14.13
N GLU A 188 -23.12 11.41 -13.59
CA GLU A 188 -23.49 9.99 -13.75
C GLU A 188 -24.46 9.76 -14.94
N ALA A 189 -24.74 10.79 -15.75
CA ALA A 189 -25.74 10.71 -16.80
C ALA A 189 -25.35 9.67 -17.88
N ASP A 190 -26.28 8.79 -18.26
CA ASP A 190 -26.05 7.76 -19.28
C ASP A 190 -26.27 8.28 -20.73
N ARG A 191 -26.24 9.60 -20.89
CA ARG A 191 -26.47 10.33 -22.14
C ARG A 191 -25.41 11.43 -22.30
N VAL A 192 -25.35 12.00 -23.51
CA VAL A 192 -24.51 13.17 -23.76
C VAL A 192 -24.93 14.32 -22.84
N VAL A 193 -23.94 14.92 -22.17
CA VAL A 193 -24.16 16.06 -21.29
C VAL A 193 -23.92 17.38 -22.02
N SER A 194 -24.84 18.32 -21.85
CA SER A 194 -24.74 19.68 -22.35
C SER A 194 -23.88 20.57 -21.43
N SER A 195 -23.06 21.42 -22.02
CA SER A 195 -22.22 22.41 -21.31
C SER A 195 -22.63 23.83 -21.70
N GLY A 196 -22.45 24.80 -20.80
CA GLY A 196 -22.67 26.22 -21.12
C GLY A 196 -23.02 27.07 -19.92
N ALA A 197 -23.36 28.34 -20.18
CA ALA A 197 -23.73 29.28 -19.14
C ALA A 197 -24.93 28.77 -18.32
N GLY A 198 -24.79 28.77 -16.99
CA GLY A 198 -25.85 28.37 -16.06
C GLY A 198 -26.03 26.85 -15.89
N THR A 199 -25.30 26.00 -16.60
CA THR A 199 -25.43 24.54 -16.44
C THR A 199 -24.55 23.96 -15.33
N GLY A 200 -23.55 24.72 -14.87
CA GLY A 200 -22.52 24.20 -13.96
C GLY A 200 -21.62 23.14 -14.60
N VAL A 201 -21.62 23.02 -15.94
CA VAL A 201 -20.81 22.09 -16.72
C VAL A 201 -19.98 22.86 -17.73
N TYR A 202 -18.66 22.69 -17.66
CA TYR A 202 -17.69 23.37 -18.51
C TYR A 202 -17.05 22.36 -19.45
N ARG A 203 -17.24 22.52 -20.76
CA ARG A 203 -16.50 21.73 -21.75
C ARG A 203 -15.13 22.36 -21.98
N VAL A 204 -14.09 21.55 -21.83
CA VAL A 204 -12.71 21.95 -22.09
C VAL A 204 -12.18 21.21 -23.30
N TYR A 205 -11.29 21.86 -24.06
CA TYR A 205 -10.74 21.32 -25.29
C TYR A 205 -9.22 21.17 -25.15
N PRO A 206 -8.65 19.99 -25.44
CA PRO A 206 -7.23 19.78 -25.29
C PRO A 206 -6.46 20.53 -26.39
N GLN A 207 -5.39 21.22 -26.01
CA GLN A 207 -4.47 21.87 -26.97
C GLN A 207 -3.49 20.88 -27.60
N GLN A 208 -3.13 19.84 -26.85
CA GLN A 208 -2.21 18.81 -27.29
C GLN A 208 -2.75 17.45 -26.90
N ILE A 209 -2.63 16.50 -27.82
CA ILE A 209 -2.99 15.11 -27.58
C ILE A 209 -1.80 14.27 -27.98
N TYR A 210 -1.31 13.48 -27.05
CA TYR A 210 -0.15 12.62 -27.22
C TYR A 210 -0.54 11.16 -27.08
N VAL A 211 0.14 10.30 -27.81
CA VAL A 211 0.05 8.85 -27.70
C VAL A 211 1.40 8.34 -27.23
N ASN A 212 1.41 7.56 -26.16
CA ASN A 212 2.62 6.91 -25.69
C ASN A 212 3.16 5.95 -26.75
N PRO A 213 4.49 5.75 -26.81
CA PRO A 213 5.06 4.75 -27.69
C PRO A 213 4.53 3.36 -27.36
N ILE A 214 4.49 2.51 -28.39
CA ILE A 214 4.30 1.06 -28.25
C ILE A 214 5.62 0.41 -28.68
N PRO A 215 6.60 0.24 -27.76
CA PRO A 215 7.84 -0.44 -28.07
C PRO A 215 7.60 -1.86 -28.58
N ALA A 216 8.54 -2.37 -29.39
CA ALA A 216 8.44 -3.72 -29.96
C ALA A 216 8.37 -4.80 -28.87
N ASP A 217 9.08 -4.59 -27.75
CA ASP A 217 9.14 -5.49 -26.61
C ASP A 217 8.00 -5.32 -25.59
N MET A 218 7.04 -4.41 -25.82
CA MET A 218 5.84 -4.31 -24.99
C MET A 218 5.03 -5.62 -25.09
N PRO A 219 4.54 -6.17 -23.97
CA PRO A 219 3.65 -7.34 -23.99
C PRO A 219 2.37 -7.11 -24.80
N GLU A 220 1.95 -8.11 -25.58
CA GLU A 220 0.77 -8.01 -26.45
C GLU A 220 -0.51 -7.65 -25.71
N VAL A 221 -0.67 -8.12 -24.47
CA VAL A 221 -1.85 -7.80 -23.66
C VAL A 221 -1.96 -6.31 -23.33
N PHE A 222 -0.83 -5.60 -23.17
CA PHE A 222 -0.81 -4.16 -22.97
C PHE A 222 -1.03 -3.38 -24.26
N LYS A 223 -0.80 -3.99 -25.43
CA LYS A 223 -1.04 -3.36 -26.74
C LYS A 223 -2.52 -3.26 -27.11
N GLN A 224 -3.41 -3.97 -26.40
CA GLN A 224 -4.86 -3.97 -26.65
C GLN A 224 -5.51 -2.59 -26.47
N ARG A 225 -4.90 -1.75 -25.61
CA ARG A 225 -5.28 -0.36 -25.39
C ARG A 225 -4.07 0.53 -25.66
N LYS A 226 -4.32 1.75 -26.13
CA LYS A 226 -3.32 2.83 -26.22
C LYS A 226 -3.41 3.71 -25.00
N THR A 227 -2.26 4.25 -24.59
CA THR A 227 -2.20 5.31 -23.59
C THR A 227 -2.22 6.65 -24.31
N ILE A 228 -3.27 7.44 -24.07
CA ILE A 228 -3.47 8.75 -24.71
C ILE A 228 -3.52 9.83 -23.64
N ARG A 229 -2.70 10.88 -23.81
CA ARG A 229 -2.62 12.04 -22.92
C ARG A 229 -3.32 13.22 -23.58
N PHE A 230 -4.31 13.79 -22.91
CA PHE A 230 -5.01 15.00 -23.32
C PHE A 230 -4.54 16.14 -22.42
N VAL A 231 -3.86 17.13 -23.00
CA VAL A 231 -3.23 18.23 -22.27
C VAL A 231 -4.04 19.51 -22.46
N PHE A 232 -4.48 20.07 -21.33
CA PHE A 232 -5.26 21.30 -21.24
C PHE A 232 -4.40 22.38 -20.58
N LYS A 233 -3.92 23.32 -21.41
CA LYS A 233 -3.08 24.44 -20.96
C LYS A 233 -3.93 25.60 -20.46
N GLN A 234 -3.26 26.64 -19.98
CA GLN A 234 -3.86 27.87 -19.48
C GLN A 234 -5.01 28.42 -20.32
N GLU A 235 -4.88 28.42 -21.65
CA GLU A 235 -5.94 28.89 -22.55
C GLU A 235 -7.23 28.04 -22.47
N ALA A 236 -7.13 26.70 -22.34
CA ALA A 236 -8.30 25.82 -22.22
C ALA A 236 -9.01 26.01 -20.89
N MET A 237 -8.24 26.29 -19.85
CA MET A 237 -8.72 26.39 -18.48
C MET A 237 -9.11 27.82 -18.08
N ALA A 238 -8.81 28.82 -18.92
CA ALA A 238 -8.99 30.24 -18.61
C ALA A 238 -10.41 30.59 -18.15
N ASN A 239 -11.43 29.99 -18.80
CA ASN A 239 -12.84 30.25 -18.52
C ASN A 239 -13.45 29.33 -17.44
N VAL A 240 -12.68 28.40 -16.90
CA VAL A 240 -13.13 27.52 -15.81
C VAL A 240 -12.96 28.30 -14.50
N PRO A 241 -14.02 28.58 -13.73
CA PRO A 241 -13.88 29.24 -12.44
C PRO A 241 -13.02 28.44 -11.46
N PRO A 242 -12.42 29.06 -10.43
CA PRO A 242 -11.86 28.32 -9.31
C PRO A 242 -12.93 27.46 -8.65
N GLY A 243 -12.55 26.25 -8.26
CA GLY A 243 -13.50 25.30 -7.67
C GLY A 243 -13.01 23.86 -7.76
N LEU A 244 -13.84 22.97 -7.21
CA LEU A 244 -13.65 21.52 -7.27
C LEU A 244 -14.64 20.93 -8.27
N TYR A 245 -14.15 20.10 -9.18
CA TYR A 245 -14.91 19.58 -10.30
C TYR A 245 -14.76 18.06 -10.40
N ASP A 246 -15.87 17.40 -10.76
CA ASP A 246 -15.78 16.06 -11.33
C ASP A 246 -15.25 16.19 -12.77
N VAL A 247 -14.46 15.21 -13.20
CA VAL A 247 -14.05 15.07 -14.59
C VAL A 247 -14.93 14.02 -15.22
N ARG A 248 -15.52 14.32 -16.37
CA ARG A 248 -16.27 13.38 -17.19
C ARG A 248 -15.71 13.37 -18.59
N PHE A 249 -15.42 12.19 -19.12
CA PHE A 249 -15.09 12.01 -20.53
C PHE A 249 -16.22 11.27 -21.26
N GLU A 250 -16.39 11.62 -22.53
CA GLU A 250 -17.33 10.97 -23.44
C GLU A 250 -16.66 10.77 -24.80
N VAL A 251 -16.97 9.66 -25.47
CA VAL A 251 -16.79 9.56 -26.92
C VAL A 251 -18.16 9.72 -27.58
N ARG A 252 -18.25 10.65 -28.53
CA ARG A 252 -19.49 11.03 -29.20
C ARG A 252 -19.48 10.66 -30.68
N ARG A 253 -20.67 10.31 -31.18
CA ARG A 253 -20.97 10.19 -32.62
C ARG A 253 -22.38 10.71 -32.86
N ASP A 254 -22.54 11.65 -33.79
CA ASP A 254 -23.82 12.27 -34.13
C ASP A 254 -24.57 12.81 -32.89
N ASN A 255 -23.82 13.41 -31.95
CA ASN A 255 -24.31 13.93 -30.68
C ASN A 255 -24.96 12.88 -29.76
N GLN A 256 -24.56 11.62 -29.90
CA GLN A 256 -24.90 10.51 -28.99
C GLN A 256 -23.63 9.89 -28.41
N LEU A 257 -23.73 9.21 -27.27
CA LEU A 257 -22.62 8.45 -26.72
C LEU A 257 -22.30 7.29 -27.65
N HIS A 258 -21.04 7.21 -28.09
CA HIS A 258 -20.56 6.13 -28.93
C HIS A 258 -20.56 4.81 -28.16
N THR A 259 -20.68 3.70 -28.89
CA THR A 259 -20.65 2.34 -28.38
C THR A 259 -19.82 1.50 -29.33
N THR A 260 -18.86 0.74 -28.82
CA THR A 260 -18.13 -0.24 -29.65
C THR A 260 -19.06 -1.39 -30.03
N PRO A 261 -18.80 -2.14 -31.13
CA PRO A 261 -19.61 -3.29 -31.49
C PRO A 261 -19.73 -4.30 -30.33
N GLY A 262 -20.94 -4.45 -29.77
CA GLY A 262 -21.21 -5.34 -28.64
C GLY A 262 -20.72 -4.83 -27.27
N GLY A 263 -20.19 -3.61 -27.18
CA GLY A 263 -19.73 -3.00 -25.93
C GLY A 263 -20.77 -2.07 -25.27
N PRO A 264 -20.44 -1.51 -24.09
CA PRO A 264 -21.24 -0.46 -23.46
C PRO A 264 -21.03 0.92 -24.11
N LYS A 265 -21.87 1.88 -23.75
CA LYS A 265 -21.66 3.31 -24.07
C LYS A 265 -20.31 3.77 -23.50
N ILE A 266 -19.57 4.56 -24.25
CA ILE A 266 -18.21 5.00 -23.90
C ILE A 266 -18.26 6.36 -23.23
N PHE A 267 -18.40 6.33 -21.91
CA PHE A 267 -18.24 7.48 -21.03
C PHE A 267 -17.75 6.99 -19.67
N GLU A 268 -17.06 7.85 -18.95
CA GLU A 268 -16.58 7.59 -17.59
C GLU A 268 -16.42 8.91 -16.87
N TYR A 269 -16.38 8.87 -15.55
CA TYR A 269 -16.25 10.06 -14.73
C TYR A 269 -15.46 9.76 -13.45
N GLN A 270 -14.90 10.81 -12.88
CA GLN A 270 -14.14 10.78 -11.64
C GLN A 270 -14.58 11.95 -10.77
N TYR A 271 -15.05 11.66 -9.56
CA TYR A 271 -15.53 12.68 -8.63
C TYR A 271 -14.38 13.50 -8.08
N ASN A 272 -14.60 14.80 -7.88
CA ASN A 272 -13.63 15.70 -7.22
C ASN A 272 -12.20 15.63 -7.81
N ALA A 273 -12.08 15.27 -9.09
CA ALA A 273 -10.81 14.85 -9.69
C ALA A 273 -9.94 16.03 -10.14
N VAL A 274 -10.49 17.25 -10.18
CA VAL A 274 -9.73 18.47 -10.49
C VAL A 274 -10.13 19.60 -9.55
N ARG A 275 -9.13 20.22 -8.94
CA ARG A 275 -9.30 21.52 -8.27
C ARG A 275 -8.59 22.61 -9.05
N VAL A 276 -9.33 23.66 -9.39
CA VAL A 276 -8.84 24.83 -10.10
C VAL A 276 -8.59 25.97 -9.11
N PHE A 277 -7.40 26.54 -9.15
CA PHE A 277 -6.97 27.72 -8.42
C PHE A 277 -6.71 28.88 -9.38
N ASP A 278 -7.09 30.10 -9.01
CA ASP A 278 -6.62 31.29 -9.73
C ASP A 278 -5.12 31.52 -9.48
N THR A 279 -4.70 31.37 -8.22
CA THR A 279 -3.31 31.50 -7.78
C THR A 279 -2.96 30.39 -6.80
N GLU A 280 -1.78 29.82 -6.95
CA GLU A 280 -1.20 28.84 -6.02
C GLU A 280 -0.57 29.59 -4.84
N PRO A 281 -1.11 29.45 -3.62
CA PRO A 281 -0.55 30.11 -2.45
C PRO A 281 0.74 29.42 -2.02
N GLU A 282 1.73 30.21 -1.63
CA GLU A 282 3.00 29.69 -1.11
C GLU A 282 2.87 29.15 0.33
N GLU A 283 1.96 29.72 1.11
CA GLU A 283 1.58 29.27 2.46
C GLU A 283 0.12 28.83 2.44
N TYR A 284 -0.17 27.65 2.99
CA TYR A 284 -1.49 27.04 2.87
C TYR A 284 -1.75 26.05 4.02
N SER A 285 -2.96 25.49 4.04
CA SER A 285 -3.29 24.39 4.95
C SER A 285 -3.69 23.16 4.16
N ALA A 286 -3.41 21.98 4.71
CA ALA A 286 -3.91 20.70 4.23
C ALA A 286 -4.55 19.94 5.40
N VAL A 287 -5.68 19.29 5.16
CA VAL A 287 -6.30 18.41 6.16
C VAL A 287 -5.62 17.04 6.06
N ASN A 288 -5.35 16.39 7.18
CA ASN A 288 -4.84 15.04 7.24
C ASN A 288 -5.80 14.14 8.02
N ILE A 289 -6.14 12.99 7.44
CA ILE A 289 -7.00 11.96 8.01
C ILE A 289 -6.24 10.63 7.88
N THR A 290 -6.40 9.71 8.81
CA THR A 290 -5.84 8.35 8.72
C THR A 290 -6.76 7.36 9.43
N ASP A 291 -6.59 6.07 9.15
CA ASP A 291 -7.19 4.96 9.90
C ASP A 291 -8.71 5.12 10.05
N THR A 292 -9.40 5.28 8.92
CA THR A 292 -10.87 5.35 8.90
C THR A 292 -11.51 3.97 9.05
N GLN A 293 -10.81 2.94 8.56
CA GLN A 293 -11.15 1.52 8.60
C GLN A 293 -12.64 1.23 8.37
N VAL A 294 -13.20 1.78 7.29
CA VAL A 294 -14.64 1.67 7.02
C VAL A 294 -15.05 0.20 6.94
N SER A 295 -16.05 -0.16 7.74
CA SER A 295 -16.67 -1.47 7.74
C SER A 295 -18.17 -1.35 7.54
N VAL A 296 -18.77 -2.32 6.85
CA VAL A 296 -20.20 -2.37 6.51
C VAL A 296 -21.02 -3.32 7.41
N GLY A 297 -20.38 -3.88 8.44
CA GLY A 297 -21.01 -4.79 9.38
C GLY A 297 -21.63 -4.07 10.58
N SER A 298 -22.93 -4.32 10.83
CA SER A 298 -23.75 -3.63 11.85
C SER A 298 -23.15 -3.42 13.25
N SER A 299 -22.21 -4.26 13.70
CA SER A 299 -21.54 -4.10 15.00
C SER A 299 -20.34 -3.14 14.99
N TYR A 300 -19.81 -2.79 13.82
CA TYR A 300 -18.66 -1.90 13.63
C TYR A 300 -19.00 -0.58 12.95
N ASP A 301 -20.17 -0.47 12.30
CA ASP A 301 -20.62 0.74 11.59
C ASP A 301 -20.41 2.03 12.41
N ALA A 302 -20.85 2.02 13.69
CA ALA A 302 -20.76 3.19 14.56
C ALA A 302 -19.31 3.60 14.92
N LYS A 303 -18.36 2.65 14.84
CA LYS A 303 -16.94 2.88 15.16
C LYS A 303 -16.13 3.39 13.98
N THR A 304 -16.57 3.11 12.76
CA THR A 304 -15.77 3.37 11.55
C THR A 304 -16.56 4.12 10.49
N LYS A 305 -17.48 3.46 9.78
CA LYS A 305 -18.31 4.04 8.72
C LYS A 305 -18.96 5.35 9.16
N THR A 306 -19.66 5.35 10.29
CA THR A 306 -20.32 6.55 10.80
C THR A 306 -19.31 7.66 11.07
N GLN A 307 -18.11 7.34 11.57
CA GLN A 307 -17.07 8.35 11.84
C GLN A 307 -16.57 9.03 10.57
N LEU A 308 -16.46 8.29 9.46
CA LEU A 308 -16.17 8.87 8.15
C LEU A 308 -17.32 9.79 7.70
N GLU A 309 -18.57 9.34 7.82
CA GLU A 309 -19.76 10.15 7.49
C GLU A 309 -19.81 11.45 8.32
N GLU A 310 -19.50 11.37 9.62
CA GLU A 310 -19.45 12.53 10.53
C GLU A 310 -18.35 13.53 10.12
N VAL A 311 -17.14 13.05 9.78
CA VAL A 311 -16.06 13.92 9.29
C VAL A 311 -16.44 14.57 7.97
N VAL A 312 -16.98 13.81 7.02
CA VAL A 312 -17.44 14.35 5.73
C VAL A 312 -18.49 15.44 5.96
N GLN A 313 -19.46 15.20 6.85
CA GLN A 313 -20.48 16.20 7.19
C GLN A 313 -19.86 17.44 7.84
N PHE A 314 -18.94 17.28 8.79
CA PHE A 314 -18.28 18.40 9.45
C PHE A 314 -17.48 19.25 8.46
N LEU A 315 -16.65 18.62 7.61
CA LEU A 315 -15.84 19.33 6.62
C LEU A 315 -16.71 20.14 5.65
N ASN A 316 -17.92 19.67 5.35
CA ASN A 316 -18.89 20.37 4.51
C ASN A 316 -19.57 21.57 5.17
N THR A 317 -19.68 21.59 6.49
CA THR A 317 -20.54 22.53 7.23
C THR A 317 -19.79 23.45 8.19
N THR A 318 -18.53 23.15 8.47
CA THR A 318 -17.71 23.90 9.41
C THR A 318 -17.45 25.33 8.93
N ASN A 319 -17.29 26.24 9.90
CA ASN A 319 -16.84 27.62 9.66
C ASN A 319 -15.38 27.85 10.07
N GLU A 320 -14.66 26.81 10.47
CA GLU A 320 -13.24 26.90 10.83
C GLU A 320 -12.40 27.32 9.60
N PRO A 321 -11.78 28.51 9.60
CA PRO A 321 -11.13 29.05 8.41
C PRO A 321 -10.00 28.16 7.88
N ALA A 322 -9.22 27.56 8.77
CA ALA A 322 -8.12 26.65 8.41
C ALA A 322 -8.60 25.39 7.69
N VAL A 323 -9.82 24.92 8.01
CA VAL A 323 -10.41 23.74 7.37
C VAL A 323 -11.04 24.14 6.03
N ARG A 324 -11.85 25.22 6.02
CA ARG A 324 -12.52 25.70 4.80
C ARG A 324 -11.56 26.13 3.70
N ASN A 325 -10.45 26.74 4.09
CA ASN A 325 -9.47 27.28 3.15
C ASN A 325 -8.34 26.29 2.82
N ALA A 326 -8.40 25.06 3.34
CA ALA A 326 -7.40 24.06 3.01
C ALA A 326 -7.37 23.78 1.50
N SER A 327 -6.18 23.45 0.99
CA SER A 327 -5.95 23.22 -0.45
C SER A 327 -6.35 21.80 -0.87
N PHE A 328 -6.25 20.83 0.03
CA PHE A 328 -6.61 19.44 -0.20
C PHE A 328 -6.68 18.69 1.14
N ILE A 329 -7.09 17.43 1.08
CA ILE A 329 -7.05 16.46 2.17
C ILE A 329 -6.06 15.37 1.79
N THR A 330 -5.28 14.85 2.73
CA THR A 330 -4.59 13.56 2.59
C THR A 330 -5.25 12.52 3.48
N PHE A 331 -5.45 11.31 2.96
CA PHE A 331 -5.82 10.14 3.75
C PHE A 331 -4.63 9.20 3.80
N ASN A 332 -4.08 8.98 4.99
CA ASN A 332 -2.81 8.28 5.17
C ASN A 332 -2.99 6.78 5.46
N GLY A 333 -3.73 6.09 4.58
CA GLY A 333 -3.95 4.64 4.67
C GLY A 333 -5.12 4.21 5.54
N ASP A 334 -5.43 2.92 5.43
CA ASP A 334 -6.49 2.23 6.16
C ASP A 334 -7.86 2.89 5.94
N LEU A 335 -8.18 3.05 4.66
CA LEU A 335 -9.49 3.51 4.24
C LEU A 335 -10.54 2.40 4.43
N HIS A 336 -10.17 1.20 4.02
CA HIS A 336 -10.93 -0.02 4.24
C HIS A 336 -10.64 -0.60 5.62
N ASN A 337 -11.60 -1.34 6.19
CA ASN A 337 -11.30 -2.30 7.25
C ASN A 337 -10.68 -3.59 6.66
N GLY A 338 -10.85 -3.82 5.36
CA GLY A 338 -10.18 -4.91 4.64
C GLY A 338 -10.80 -6.28 4.89
N GLY A 339 -12.01 -6.33 5.44
CA GLY A 339 -12.74 -7.56 5.71
C GLY A 339 -13.79 -7.42 6.80
N SER A 340 -14.74 -8.37 6.87
CA SER A 340 -15.89 -8.29 7.77
C SER A 340 -15.51 -8.67 9.22
N PRO A 341 -15.28 -7.72 10.15
CA PRO A 341 -14.79 -8.04 11.50
C PRO A 341 -15.78 -8.90 12.28
N GLY A 342 -17.08 -8.66 12.09
CA GLY A 342 -18.17 -9.34 12.78
C GLY A 342 -18.56 -10.71 12.21
N THR A 343 -17.90 -11.23 11.17
CA THR A 343 -18.30 -12.50 10.56
C THR A 343 -17.20 -13.22 9.78
N LEU A 344 -17.24 -14.56 9.82
CA LEU A 344 -16.37 -15.43 9.03
C LEU A 344 -17.08 -16.07 7.83
N ARG A 345 -18.36 -15.75 7.62
CA ARG A 345 -19.23 -16.35 6.60
C ARG A 345 -18.72 -16.04 5.20
N GLN A 346 -18.84 -17.01 4.28
CA GLN A 346 -18.28 -16.91 2.93
C GLN A 346 -18.77 -15.73 2.12
N ARG A 347 -20.08 -15.49 2.09
CA ARG A 347 -20.64 -14.40 1.30
C ARG A 347 -20.18 -13.01 1.79
N PRO A 348 -20.41 -12.61 3.05
CA PRO A 348 -19.99 -11.28 3.51
C PRO A 348 -18.50 -11.02 3.30
N VAL A 349 -17.65 -12.00 3.65
CA VAL A 349 -16.19 -11.86 3.50
C VAL A 349 -15.78 -11.69 2.03
N ALA A 350 -16.33 -12.50 1.13
CA ALA A 350 -16.00 -12.41 -0.30
C ALA A 350 -16.38 -11.05 -0.94
N TRP A 351 -17.45 -10.42 -0.45
CA TRP A 351 -17.95 -9.14 -0.97
C TRP A 351 -17.41 -7.91 -0.24
N THR A 352 -16.67 -8.09 0.85
CA THR A 352 -16.40 -6.98 1.78
C THR A 352 -15.73 -5.78 1.11
N TYR A 353 -14.68 -5.96 0.31
CA TYR A 353 -14.01 -4.84 -0.36
C TYR A 353 -14.94 -4.08 -1.31
N ASN A 354 -15.83 -4.76 -2.02
CA ASN A 354 -16.79 -4.11 -2.91
C ASN A 354 -17.83 -3.30 -2.13
N ASP A 355 -18.36 -3.89 -1.05
CA ASP A 355 -19.36 -3.25 -0.18
C ASP A 355 -18.78 -2.04 0.56
N GLU A 356 -17.58 -2.17 1.12
CA GLU A 356 -16.85 -1.06 1.76
C GLU A 356 -16.54 0.04 0.75
N ALA A 357 -16.05 -0.32 -0.45
CA ALA A 357 -15.71 0.64 -1.48
C ALA A 357 -16.92 1.48 -1.93
N LYS A 358 -18.09 0.84 -2.03
CA LYS A 358 -19.35 1.55 -2.30
C LYS A 358 -19.63 2.63 -1.25
N VAL A 359 -19.58 2.27 0.03
CA VAL A 359 -19.84 3.20 1.14
C VAL A 359 -18.81 4.32 1.20
N ILE A 360 -17.53 3.98 0.97
CA ILE A 360 -16.42 4.93 0.95
C ILE A 360 -16.63 5.94 -0.19
N VAL A 361 -16.85 5.49 -1.44
CA VAL A 361 -17.07 6.39 -2.59
C VAL A 361 -18.31 7.26 -2.37
N ASP A 362 -19.39 6.69 -1.85
CA ASP A 362 -20.62 7.43 -1.55
C ASP A 362 -20.42 8.53 -0.50
N SER A 363 -19.43 8.38 0.38
CA SER A 363 -19.05 9.40 1.37
C SER A 363 -18.06 10.43 0.79
N LEU A 364 -16.94 9.95 0.25
CA LEU A 364 -15.82 10.78 -0.20
C LEU A 364 -16.19 11.71 -1.36
N LYS A 365 -17.12 11.31 -2.24
CA LYS A 365 -17.56 12.18 -3.34
C LYS A 365 -18.14 13.50 -2.83
N TYR A 366 -18.68 13.56 -1.62
CA TYR A 366 -19.26 14.78 -1.05
C TYR A 366 -18.27 15.67 -0.30
N LEU A 367 -16.99 15.31 -0.21
CA LEU A 367 -15.99 16.20 0.38
C LEU A 367 -15.89 17.53 -0.40
N PRO A 368 -15.72 18.67 0.29
CA PRO A 368 -15.60 19.97 -0.36
C PRO A 368 -14.18 20.26 -0.88
N LEU A 369 -13.25 19.33 -0.70
CA LEU A 369 -11.83 19.44 -1.05
C LEU A 369 -11.40 18.19 -1.82
N PRO A 370 -10.44 18.29 -2.75
CA PRO A 370 -9.82 17.14 -3.40
C PRO A 370 -9.03 16.32 -2.38
N ILE A 371 -8.93 15.01 -2.61
CA ILE A 371 -8.27 14.08 -1.69
C ILE A 371 -7.10 13.38 -2.35
N PHE A 372 -6.00 13.23 -1.63
CA PHE A 372 -4.88 12.37 -1.99
C PHE A 372 -4.87 11.18 -1.06
N LEU A 373 -5.05 9.99 -1.62
CA LEU A 373 -5.07 8.74 -0.85
C LEU A 373 -3.69 8.09 -0.84
N THR A 374 -3.25 7.64 0.32
CA THR A 374 -2.11 6.75 0.55
C THR A 374 -2.66 5.39 0.99
N VAL A 375 -2.00 4.30 0.58
CA VAL A 375 -2.46 2.94 0.86
C VAL A 375 -1.95 2.47 2.23
N GLY A 376 -2.86 1.90 3.04
CA GLY A 376 -2.54 1.17 4.28
C GLY A 376 -2.56 -0.34 4.11
N ASN A 377 -2.34 -1.07 5.20
CA ASN A 377 -2.36 -2.54 5.16
C ASN A 377 -3.79 -3.09 4.99
N HIS A 378 -4.78 -2.50 5.66
CA HIS A 378 -6.19 -2.92 5.53
C HIS A 378 -6.78 -2.63 4.14
N ASP A 379 -6.14 -1.77 3.35
CA ASP A 379 -6.50 -1.53 1.96
C ASP A 379 -5.99 -2.64 1.01
N GLY A 380 -5.15 -3.53 1.52
CA GLY A 380 -4.36 -4.48 0.73
C GLY A 380 -4.47 -5.93 1.17
N TYR A 381 -5.45 -6.37 1.94
CA TYR A 381 -5.58 -7.80 2.23
C TYR A 381 -6.06 -8.62 1.03
N VAL A 382 -5.61 -9.88 0.96
CA VAL A 382 -5.89 -10.81 -0.13
C VAL A 382 -6.55 -12.07 0.41
N SER A 383 -7.42 -12.69 -0.39
CA SER A 383 -7.82 -14.07 -0.14
C SER A 383 -7.76 -14.91 -1.40
N THR A 384 -7.15 -16.09 -1.27
CA THR A 384 -7.19 -17.15 -2.29
C THR A 384 -8.45 -18.00 -2.20
N GLY A 385 -9.31 -17.79 -1.19
CA GLY A 385 -10.54 -18.57 -0.99
C GLY A 385 -10.37 -19.84 -0.16
N GLN A 386 -9.27 -19.99 0.60
CA GLN A 386 -9.11 -21.09 1.56
C GLN A 386 -9.99 -20.87 2.79
N VAL A 387 -11.24 -21.34 2.69
CA VAL A 387 -12.29 -21.19 3.70
C VAL A 387 -12.08 -22.14 4.89
N PRO A 388 -12.41 -21.74 6.12
CA PRO A 388 -12.38 -22.64 7.28
C PRO A 388 -13.38 -23.80 7.10
N SER A 389 -12.97 -25.03 7.36
CA SER A 389 -13.80 -26.24 7.11
C SER A 389 -15.14 -26.22 7.87
N ALA A 390 -15.16 -25.72 9.11
CA ALA A 390 -16.38 -25.56 9.89
C ALA A 390 -17.35 -24.54 9.24
N VAL A 391 -16.84 -23.39 8.79
CA VAL A 391 -17.63 -22.38 8.05
C VAL A 391 -18.15 -22.97 6.74
N SER A 392 -17.28 -23.61 5.96
CA SER A 392 -17.64 -24.26 4.70
C SER A 392 -18.81 -25.25 4.86
N THR A 393 -18.78 -26.04 5.93
CA THR A 393 -19.84 -27.02 6.25
C THR A 393 -21.16 -26.35 6.60
N ILE A 394 -21.14 -25.35 7.50
CA ILE A 394 -22.35 -24.64 7.94
C ILE A 394 -22.98 -23.88 6.77
N ASP A 395 -22.18 -23.15 6.00
CA ASP A 395 -22.65 -22.36 4.87
C ASP A 395 -23.23 -23.25 3.77
N SER A 396 -22.59 -24.40 3.49
CA SER A 396 -23.13 -25.38 2.55
C SER A 396 -24.49 -25.93 3.00
N ALA A 397 -24.66 -26.16 4.31
CA ALA A 397 -25.93 -26.64 4.87
C ALA A 397 -27.07 -25.63 4.76
N VAL A 398 -26.77 -24.33 4.60
CA VAL A 398 -27.76 -23.27 4.36
C VAL A 398 -27.74 -22.74 2.93
N PHE A 399 -27.15 -23.49 1.99
CA PHE A 399 -27.05 -23.16 0.57
C PHE A 399 -26.36 -21.80 0.32
N ASP A 400 -25.24 -21.52 0.99
CA ASP A 400 -24.43 -20.30 0.82
C ASP A 400 -22.93 -20.62 0.65
N SER A 401 -22.63 -21.74 -0.04
CA SER A 401 -21.26 -22.19 -0.30
C SER A 401 -20.49 -21.21 -1.20
N LEU A 402 -19.15 -21.26 -1.15
CA LEU A 402 -18.27 -20.47 -2.02
C LEU A 402 -18.60 -20.66 -3.51
N GLU A 403 -18.99 -21.87 -3.91
CA GLU A 403 -19.45 -22.15 -5.28
C GLU A 403 -20.62 -21.26 -5.67
N LYS A 404 -21.63 -21.15 -4.80
CA LYS A 404 -22.78 -20.28 -5.04
C LYS A 404 -22.35 -18.81 -5.07
N VAL A 405 -21.57 -18.36 -4.09
CA VAL A 405 -21.09 -16.97 -4.00
C VAL A 405 -20.37 -16.55 -5.28
N VAL A 406 -19.45 -17.40 -5.74
CA VAL A 406 -18.65 -17.17 -6.95
C VAL A 406 -19.50 -17.26 -8.23
N ASN A 407 -20.52 -18.13 -8.27
CA ASN A 407 -21.43 -18.22 -9.41
C ASN A 407 -22.42 -17.04 -9.49
N GLU A 408 -22.77 -16.44 -8.36
CA GLU A 408 -23.62 -15.24 -8.28
C GLU A 408 -22.89 -13.93 -8.54
N ALA A 409 -21.56 -13.91 -8.39
CA ALA A 409 -20.73 -12.75 -8.69
C ALA A 409 -21.01 -12.19 -10.10
N SER A 410 -21.50 -10.96 -10.16
CA SER A 410 -21.86 -10.28 -11.41
C SER A 410 -21.65 -8.76 -11.30
N PRO A 411 -21.08 -8.11 -12.32
CA PRO A 411 -20.42 -8.73 -13.48
C PRO A 411 -19.20 -9.56 -13.04
N LYS A 412 -18.90 -10.66 -13.73
CA LYS A 412 -17.66 -11.40 -13.43
C LYS A 412 -16.47 -10.54 -13.85
N ALA A 413 -15.53 -10.30 -12.94
CA ALA A 413 -14.27 -9.63 -13.27
C ALA A 413 -13.45 -10.46 -14.28
N TRP A 414 -13.63 -11.78 -14.29
CA TRP A 414 -12.97 -12.72 -15.19
C TRP A 414 -13.93 -13.40 -16.19
N PRO A 415 -13.94 -12.96 -17.46
CA PRO A 415 -14.71 -13.61 -18.51
C PRO A 415 -14.29 -15.08 -18.72
N GLY A 416 -15.23 -16.01 -18.74
CA GLY A 416 -14.96 -17.44 -18.96
C GLY A 416 -14.47 -18.20 -17.71
N PHE A 417 -14.36 -17.54 -16.56
CA PHE A 417 -14.00 -18.21 -15.32
C PHE A 417 -15.12 -19.16 -14.83
N GLY A 418 -14.71 -20.36 -14.41
CA GLY A 418 -15.57 -21.38 -13.82
C GLY A 418 -15.04 -21.90 -12.50
N TYR A 419 -15.95 -22.13 -11.55
CA TYR A 419 -15.63 -22.66 -10.22
C TYR A 419 -14.83 -23.98 -10.21
N PRO A 420 -15.00 -24.94 -11.17
CA PRO A 420 -14.19 -26.16 -11.16
C PRO A 420 -12.67 -25.93 -11.25
N ALA A 421 -12.23 -24.96 -12.04
CA ALA A 421 -10.81 -24.60 -12.14
C ALA A 421 -10.30 -24.01 -10.82
N PHE A 422 -11.10 -23.16 -10.19
CA PHE A 422 -10.78 -22.60 -8.87
C PHE A 422 -10.71 -23.67 -7.79
N LYS A 423 -11.66 -24.61 -7.78
CA LYS A 423 -11.64 -25.75 -6.86
C LYS A 423 -10.39 -26.61 -7.04
N THR A 424 -9.97 -26.82 -8.29
CA THR A 424 -8.74 -27.55 -8.61
C THR A 424 -7.51 -26.84 -8.03
N TYR A 425 -7.43 -25.52 -8.18
CA TYR A 425 -6.38 -24.71 -7.56
C TYR A 425 -6.40 -24.80 -6.02
N LEU A 426 -7.58 -24.71 -5.40
CA LEU A 426 -7.73 -24.83 -3.94
C LEU A 426 -7.24 -26.20 -3.44
N ASP A 427 -7.56 -27.27 -4.16
CA ASP A 427 -7.14 -28.63 -3.82
C ASP A 427 -5.62 -28.82 -3.99
N GLN A 428 -5.05 -28.28 -5.08
CA GLN A 428 -3.62 -28.34 -5.36
C GLN A 428 -2.80 -27.59 -4.30
N THR A 429 -3.19 -26.35 -3.99
CA THR A 429 -2.52 -25.52 -2.98
C THR A 429 -2.66 -26.11 -1.58
N ALA A 430 -3.82 -26.68 -1.24
CA ALA A 430 -4.01 -27.40 0.01
C ALA A 430 -3.14 -28.66 0.11
N ALA A 431 -3.03 -29.44 -0.96
CA ALA A 431 -2.17 -30.62 -1.00
C ALA A 431 -0.68 -30.27 -0.88
N ALA A 432 -0.27 -29.11 -1.40
CA ALA A 432 1.10 -28.59 -1.33
C ALA A 432 1.42 -27.87 -0.01
N GLY A 433 0.43 -27.57 0.84
CA GLY A 433 0.61 -26.78 2.06
C GLY A 433 0.73 -25.27 1.84
N PHE A 434 0.35 -24.78 0.65
CA PHE A 434 0.42 -23.37 0.26
C PHE A 434 -0.95 -22.70 0.34
N LEU A 435 -1.58 -22.70 1.52
CA LEU A 435 -2.94 -22.14 1.64
C LEU A 435 -3.00 -20.64 1.29
N GLY A 436 -1.93 -19.90 1.56
CA GLY A 436 -1.79 -18.49 1.13
C GLY A 436 -1.67 -18.31 -0.39
N GLY A 437 -1.54 -19.40 -1.14
CA GLY A 437 -1.25 -19.41 -2.58
C GLY A 437 0.22 -19.69 -2.88
N ASN A 438 0.51 -19.84 -4.16
CA ASN A 438 1.86 -20.03 -4.71
C ASN A 438 2.77 -18.82 -4.38
N HIS A 439 4.03 -19.12 -4.10
CA HIS A 439 5.06 -18.14 -3.72
C HIS A 439 5.65 -17.52 -4.99
N ARG A 440 5.22 -16.31 -5.32
CA ARG A 440 5.53 -15.64 -6.59
C ARG A 440 5.67 -14.16 -6.33
N ASP A 441 6.42 -13.50 -7.19
CA ASP A 441 6.67 -12.06 -7.09
C ASP A 441 5.56 -11.20 -7.70
N LEU A 442 4.32 -11.49 -7.31
CA LEU A 442 3.14 -10.77 -7.78
C LEU A 442 2.55 -9.94 -6.64
N PHE A 443 2.56 -8.62 -6.84
CA PHE A 443 1.73 -7.67 -6.10
C PHE A 443 0.31 -7.66 -6.65
N GLY A 444 0.18 -7.91 -7.95
CA GLY A 444 -1.05 -8.02 -8.70
C GLY A 444 -0.79 -8.41 -10.15
N GLY A 445 -1.85 -8.69 -10.91
CA GLY A 445 -1.83 -8.96 -12.34
C GLY A 445 -1.05 -10.19 -12.77
N THR A 446 -0.66 -10.16 -14.04
CA THR A 446 0.05 -11.26 -14.71
C THR A 446 1.57 -11.08 -14.76
N PHE A 447 2.12 -9.95 -14.32
CA PHE A 447 3.53 -9.61 -14.51
C PHE A 447 4.22 -9.32 -13.18
N MET A 448 5.42 -9.88 -13.02
CA MET A 448 6.37 -9.45 -12.00
C MET A 448 7.14 -8.24 -12.54
N ARG A 449 7.50 -7.32 -11.64
CA ARG A 449 8.36 -6.18 -11.95
C ARG A 449 9.68 -6.30 -11.20
N GLN A 450 10.75 -5.84 -11.82
CA GLN A 450 12.05 -5.67 -11.17
C GLN A 450 12.75 -4.43 -11.73
N PRO A 451 13.69 -3.81 -10.98
CA PRO A 451 14.61 -2.83 -11.51
C PRO A 451 15.47 -3.43 -12.63
N ALA A 452 15.85 -2.61 -13.62
CA ALA A 452 16.78 -3.06 -14.66
C ALA A 452 18.15 -3.41 -14.04
N LYS A 453 18.56 -4.69 -14.12
CA LYS A 453 19.87 -5.14 -13.61
C LYS A 453 21.05 -4.48 -14.35
N SER A 454 20.88 -4.19 -15.64
CA SER A 454 21.83 -3.44 -16.47
C SER A 454 21.16 -2.93 -17.75
N GLY A 455 21.62 -1.80 -18.29
CA GLY A 455 21.07 -1.19 -19.49
C GLY A 455 19.83 -0.31 -19.24
N ALA A 456 19.13 0.05 -20.31
CA ALA A 456 17.94 0.90 -20.23
C ALA A 456 16.73 0.12 -19.68
N SER A 457 15.86 0.81 -18.93
CA SER A 457 14.56 0.27 -18.54
C SER A 457 13.69 0.04 -19.77
N THR A 458 13.34 -1.22 -20.02
CA THR A 458 12.42 -1.62 -21.10
C THR A 458 11.44 -2.68 -20.59
N PHE A 459 10.44 -3.03 -21.39
CA PHE A 459 9.50 -4.08 -20.99
C PHE A 459 10.19 -5.45 -20.90
N ALA A 460 11.09 -5.79 -21.82
CA ALA A 460 11.83 -7.04 -21.79
C ALA A 460 12.72 -7.21 -20.55
N ASN A 461 13.24 -6.11 -20.00
CA ASN A 461 14.16 -6.11 -18.86
C ASN A 461 13.41 -6.04 -17.51
N ASP A 462 12.36 -5.21 -17.45
CA ASP A 462 11.73 -4.82 -16.19
C ASP A 462 10.40 -5.57 -15.94
N TRP A 463 9.84 -6.25 -16.94
CA TRP A 463 8.56 -6.96 -16.85
C TRP A 463 8.70 -8.44 -17.26
N LYS A 464 8.25 -9.33 -16.39
CA LYS A 464 8.17 -10.77 -16.68
C LYS A 464 6.76 -11.28 -16.53
N GLU A 465 6.16 -11.71 -17.64
CA GLU A 465 4.89 -12.42 -17.57
C GLU A 465 5.07 -13.75 -16.82
N VAL A 466 4.15 -14.02 -15.91
CA VAL A 466 4.12 -15.26 -15.16
C VAL A 466 3.00 -16.14 -15.72
N PRO A 467 3.27 -17.37 -16.19
CA PRO A 467 2.26 -18.24 -16.82
C PRO A 467 1.02 -18.48 -15.93
N ARG A 468 -0.16 -18.63 -16.54
CA ARG A 468 -1.45 -18.66 -15.82
C ARG A 468 -1.56 -19.86 -14.89
N GLU A 469 -1.14 -21.02 -15.34
CA GLU A 469 -1.10 -22.29 -14.62
C GLU A 469 -0.32 -22.19 -13.32
N ASP A 470 0.64 -21.27 -13.29
CA ASP A 470 1.49 -21.06 -12.16
C ASP A 470 0.78 -20.03 -11.21
N ARG A 471 -0.06 -19.09 -11.71
CA ARG A 471 -0.57 -17.93 -10.94
C ARG A 471 -1.59 -18.31 -9.85
N ASN A 472 -1.75 -17.41 -8.88
CA ASN A 472 -2.79 -17.56 -7.87
C ASN A 472 -4.18 -17.28 -8.45
N TYR A 473 -5.15 -18.07 -8.04
CA TYR A 473 -6.55 -17.67 -8.16
C TYR A 473 -6.90 -16.83 -6.93
N ILE A 474 -7.33 -15.61 -7.17
CA ILE A 474 -7.61 -14.64 -6.11
C ILE A 474 -9.11 -14.45 -6.01
N LEU A 475 -9.69 -14.80 -4.87
CA LEU A 475 -11.10 -14.55 -4.59
C LEU A 475 -11.34 -13.03 -4.58
N TYR A 476 -10.57 -12.32 -3.76
CA TYR A 476 -10.50 -10.87 -3.73
C TYR A 476 -9.09 -10.38 -3.35
N ASP A 477 -8.74 -9.16 -3.77
CA ASP A 477 -7.52 -8.44 -3.40
C ASP A 477 -7.85 -6.96 -3.20
N GLY A 478 -7.55 -6.41 -2.03
CA GLY A 478 -7.74 -5.00 -1.75
C GLY A 478 -7.02 -4.06 -2.72
N PHE A 479 -5.83 -4.43 -3.21
CA PHE A 479 -5.11 -3.62 -4.19
C PHE A 479 -5.80 -3.60 -5.55
N TYR A 480 -6.44 -4.70 -5.96
CA TYR A 480 -7.27 -4.69 -7.17
C TYR A 480 -8.52 -3.84 -7.02
N GLN A 481 -9.19 -3.91 -5.86
CA GLN A 481 -10.32 -3.01 -5.57
C GLN A 481 -9.85 -1.55 -5.61
N TRP A 482 -8.74 -1.24 -4.93
CA TRP A 482 -8.16 0.10 -4.86
C TRP A 482 -7.85 0.68 -6.24
N GLN A 483 -7.09 -0.06 -7.04
CA GLN A 483 -6.68 0.32 -8.38
C GLN A 483 -7.87 0.55 -9.33
N LYS A 484 -8.98 -0.14 -9.10
CA LYS A 484 -10.20 -0.01 -9.91
C LYS A 484 -11.19 1.02 -9.38
N THR A 485 -10.96 1.56 -8.19
CA THR A 485 -11.90 2.46 -7.50
C THR A 485 -11.32 3.85 -7.28
N TYR A 486 -10.08 3.93 -6.81
CA TYR A 486 -9.51 5.13 -6.23
C TYR A 486 -8.33 5.71 -7.01
N GLY A 487 -7.43 4.87 -7.55
CA GLY A 487 -6.25 5.32 -8.29
C GLY A 487 -5.02 4.43 -8.12
N PRO A 488 -3.81 4.91 -8.46
CA PRO A 488 -2.58 4.16 -8.28
C PRO A 488 -2.24 3.92 -6.80
N LEU A 489 -1.35 2.96 -6.53
CA LEU A 489 -0.92 2.60 -5.16
C LEU A 489 0.16 3.55 -4.61
N ASN A 490 0.92 4.21 -5.48
CA ASN A 490 1.94 5.19 -5.17
C ASN A 490 1.97 6.24 -6.29
N TYR A 491 2.35 7.48 -5.97
CA TYR A 491 2.43 8.61 -6.91
C TYR A 491 3.03 9.84 -6.18
N SER A 492 3.22 10.94 -6.92
CA SER A 492 3.69 12.21 -6.34
C SER A 492 2.95 13.41 -6.95
N TRP A 493 2.87 14.50 -6.21
CA TRP A 493 2.27 15.76 -6.68
C TRP A 493 2.93 16.97 -6.03
N LYS A 494 2.75 18.15 -6.62
CA LYS A 494 3.29 19.40 -6.10
C LYS A 494 2.19 20.37 -5.71
N PHE A 495 2.45 21.12 -4.64
CA PHE A 495 1.66 22.30 -4.31
C PHE A 495 2.53 23.33 -3.58
N GLY A 496 2.53 24.56 -4.08
CA GLY A 496 3.49 25.60 -3.73
C GLY A 496 4.93 25.17 -4.06
N LYS A 497 5.78 25.14 -3.04
CA LYS A 497 7.15 24.62 -3.11
C LYS A 497 7.35 23.32 -2.32
N ASN A 498 6.25 22.61 -2.07
CA ASN A 498 6.28 21.30 -1.44
C ASN A 498 6.03 20.22 -2.48
N PHE A 499 6.86 19.19 -2.43
CA PHE A 499 6.72 18.00 -3.25
C PHE A 499 6.29 16.83 -2.37
N TYR A 500 5.09 16.33 -2.61
CA TYR A 500 4.50 15.23 -1.86
C TYR A 500 4.78 13.92 -2.57
N VAL A 501 5.20 12.93 -1.79
CA VAL A 501 5.43 11.56 -2.29
C VAL A 501 4.58 10.61 -1.45
N SER A 502 3.61 9.95 -2.08
CA SER A 502 2.74 8.95 -1.46
C SER A 502 3.27 7.55 -1.77
N LEU A 503 3.65 6.82 -0.71
CA LEU A 503 4.19 5.47 -0.80
C LEU A 503 3.12 4.41 -0.53
N ASN A 504 3.21 3.27 -1.21
CA ASN A 504 2.62 2.03 -0.72
C ASN A 504 3.61 1.36 0.24
N SER A 505 3.46 1.64 1.53
CA SER A 505 4.28 1.02 2.58
C SER A 505 3.90 -0.44 2.91
N PHE A 506 2.85 -0.97 2.29
CA PHE A 506 2.39 -2.37 2.43
C PHE A 506 2.54 -3.14 1.12
N GLU A 507 3.60 -2.89 0.38
CA GLU A 507 3.89 -3.53 -0.90
C GLU A 507 4.46 -4.94 -0.68
N LEU A 508 3.64 -5.81 -0.08
CA LEU A 508 3.89 -7.23 0.12
C LEU A 508 3.25 -8.05 -1.01
N ARG A 509 3.80 -9.24 -1.24
CA ARG A 509 3.28 -10.18 -2.26
C ARG A 509 1.95 -10.78 -1.83
N GLN A 510 1.14 -11.22 -2.80
CA GLN A 510 -0.19 -11.77 -2.55
C GLN A 510 -0.21 -12.83 -1.44
N HIS A 511 0.69 -13.82 -1.47
CA HIS A 511 0.73 -14.90 -0.47
C HIS A 511 1.08 -14.42 0.94
N ARG A 512 1.82 -13.30 1.07
CA ARG A 512 2.16 -12.66 2.35
C ARG A 512 1.03 -11.80 2.88
N ARG A 513 0.17 -11.26 2.01
CA ARG A 513 -1.05 -10.51 2.36
C ARG A 513 -2.28 -11.40 2.55
N SER A 514 -2.13 -12.72 2.32
CA SER A 514 -3.24 -13.67 2.31
C SER A 514 -3.88 -13.87 3.69
N GLY A 515 -5.20 -13.91 3.70
CA GLY A 515 -6.04 -14.11 4.87
C GLY A 515 -7.47 -14.46 4.52
N TRP A 516 -8.35 -14.31 5.50
CA TRP A 516 -9.79 -14.44 5.33
C TRP A 516 -10.50 -13.33 6.09
N GLY A 517 -11.21 -12.43 5.39
CA GLY A 517 -11.68 -11.18 5.97
C GLY A 517 -10.51 -10.31 6.42
N MET A 518 -10.65 -9.66 7.56
CA MET A 518 -9.59 -8.82 8.14
C MET A 518 -8.45 -9.64 8.77
N TYR A 519 -8.64 -10.96 8.89
CA TYR A 519 -7.72 -11.86 9.54
C TYR A 519 -6.62 -12.27 8.55
N THR A 520 -5.62 -11.42 8.39
CA THR A 520 -4.38 -11.73 7.63
C THR A 520 -3.28 -12.27 8.54
N VAL A 521 -2.19 -12.78 7.95
CA VAL A 521 -1.00 -13.25 8.70
C VAL A 521 0.09 -12.20 8.87
N ASN A 522 0.15 -11.20 7.98
CA ASN A 522 1.13 -10.12 8.08
C ASN A 522 0.39 -8.78 7.98
N TYR A 523 0.53 -7.97 9.01
CA TYR A 523 -0.05 -6.63 9.09
C TYR A 523 0.96 -5.54 8.78
N GLY A 524 2.26 -5.81 8.96
CA GLY A 524 3.29 -4.80 8.81
C GLY A 524 3.76 -4.52 7.40
N GLY A 525 4.49 -3.42 7.28
CA GLY A 525 4.95 -2.89 6.02
C GLY A 525 6.11 -3.65 5.38
N GLY A 526 6.29 -3.37 4.08
CA GLY A 526 7.38 -3.82 3.23
C GLY A 526 7.30 -3.08 1.89
N MET A 527 8.45 -2.88 1.23
CA MET A 527 8.54 -2.15 -0.04
C MET A 527 9.49 -2.84 -1.01
N SER A 528 9.11 -2.91 -2.28
CA SER A 528 9.93 -3.47 -3.34
C SER A 528 11.10 -2.56 -3.70
N ASP A 529 12.12 -3.16 -4.29
CA ASP A 529 13.21 -2.43 -4.93
C ASP A 529 12.69 -1.57 -6.11
N VAL A 530 11.65 -2.03 -6.82
CA VAL A 530 10.97 -1.26 -7.89
C VAL A 530 10.42 0.07 -7.35
N GLN A 531 9.74 0.05 -6.21
CA GLN A 531 9.19 1.26 -5.62
C GLN A 531 10.28 2.16 -5.02
N LEU A 532 11.32 1.58 -4.40
CA LEU A 532 12.45 2.39 -3.90
C LEU A 532 13.27 3.02 -5.03
N GLU A 533 13.48 2.34 -6.16
CA GLU A 533 14.13 2.92 -7.34
C GLU A 533 13.29 4.08 -7.91
N TRP A 534 11.96 3.95 -7.88
CA TRP A 534 11.06 5.05 -8.21
C TRP A 534 11.19 6.22 -7.22
N LEU A 535 11.21 5.94 -5.91
CA LEU A 535 11.41 6.96 -4.88
C LEU A 535 12.74 7.71 -5.08
N ASP A 536 13.82 7.01 -5.44
CA ASP A 536 15.11 7.64 -5.72
C ASP A 536 15.00 8.69 -6.84
N ARG A 537 14.22 8.41 -7.90
CA ARG A 537 13.94 9.39 -8.96
C ARG A 537 13.10 10.56 -8.46
N GLU A 538 12.09 10.34 -7.61
CA GLU A 538 11.29 11.42 -7.04
C GLU A 538 12.13 12.35 -6.15
N LEU A 539 12.97 11.76 -5.30
CA LEU A 539 13.90 12.50 -4.44
C LEU A 539 14.94 13.29 -5.24
N LEU A 540 15.43 12.72 -6.35
CA LEU A 540 16.31 13.42 -7.29
C LEU A 540 15.58 14.58 -7.98
N ARG A 541 14.32 14.41 -8.41
CA ARG A 541 13.53 15.51 -8.98
C ARG A 541 13.38 16.65 -7.98
N ALA A 542 13.02 16.33 -6.73
CA ALA A 542 12.90 17.31 -5.66
C ALA A 542 14.18 18.12 -5.47
N LYS A 543 15.33 17.43 -5.50
CA LYS A 543 16.64 18.06 -5.40
C LYS A 543 16.93 19.00 -6.57
N VAL A 544 16.62 18.57 -7.80
CA VAL A 544 16.83 19.37 -9.02
C VAL A 544 15.96 20.63 -9.00
N THR A 545 14.70 20.50 -8.58
CA THR A 545 13.76 21.63 -8.53
C THR A 545 13.87 22.48 -7.27
N GLY A 546 14.57 21.97 -6.24
CA GLY A 546 14.76 22.63 -4.96
C GLY A 546 13.48 22.70 -4.13
N ASP A 547 12.62 21.69 -4.20
CA ASP A 547 11.36 21.62 -3.45
C ASP A 547 11.55 20.93 -2.08
N ASP A 548 10.76 21.32 -1.08
CA ASP A 548 10.70 20.67 0.24
C ASP A 548 9.84 19.39 0.13
N VAL A 549 10.38 18.24 0.53
CA VAL A 549 9.70 16.95 0.39
C VAL A 549 8.93 16.59 1.65
N VAL A 550 7.64 16.29 1.45
CA VAL A 550 6.76 15.65 2.43
C VAL A 550 6.51 14.21 1.99
N LEU A 551 7.02 13.26 2.76
CA LEU A 551 6.80 11.83 2.52
C LEU A 551 5.54 11.37 3.27
N LEU A 552 4.61 10.73 2.56
CA LEU A 552 3.43 10.09 3.13
C LEU A 552 3.59 8.59 3.06
N ALA A 553 3.45 7.92 4.19
CA ALA A 553 3.43 6.47 4.31
C ALA A 553 2.41 6.07 5.38
N HIS A 554 2.00 4.81 5.38
CA HIS A 554 1.13 4.30 6.42
C HIS A 554 1.94 3.78 7.61
N HIS A 555 2.89 2.88 7.37
CA HIS A 555 3.75 2.28 8.40
C HIS A 555 5.04 3.08 8.66
N ASP A 556 5.58 2.98 9.89
CA ASP A 556 6.91 3.50 10.20
C ASP A 556 8.03 2.53 9.77
N PRO A 557 8.94 2.92 8.85
CA PRO A 557 10.02 2.04 8.36
C PRO A 557 11.11 1.75 9.39
N ARG A 558 11.17 2.50 10.50
CA ARG A 558 12.13 2.27 11.58
C ARG A 558 11.85 0.97 12.31
N GLY A 559 10.61 0.46 12.22
CA GLY A 559 10.16 -0.70 12.96
C GLY A 559 10.16 -0.45 14.46
N GLY A 560 9.28 -1.12 15.18
CA GLY A 560 9.16 -0.86 16.60
C GLY A 560 7.97 -1.57 17.23
N HIS A 561 7.95 -1.51 18.56
CA HIS A 561 6.86 -1.96 19.40
C HIS A 561 6.88 -1.07 20.65
N GLN A 562 5.73 -0.90 21.33
CA GLN A 562 5.62 -0.07 22.53
C GLN A 562 6.09 1.37 22.29
N ASN A 563 5.82 1.94 21.11
CA ASN A 563 6.23 3.31 20.78
C ASN A 563 7.75 3.54 20.85
N LEU A 564 8.55 2.46 20.82
CA LEU A 564 10.01 2.50 20.74
C LEU A 564 10.45 2.00 19.38
N ASP A 565 11.21 2.84 18.67
CA ASP A 565 11.91 2.45 17.46
C ASP A 565 13.07 1.53 17.84
N GLN A 566 12.82 0.23 17.80
CA GLN A 566 13.83 -0.76 18.19
C GLN A 566 14.67 -1.24 17.00
N GLY A 567 14.33 -0.86 15.76
CA GLY A 567 14.94 -1.48 14.58
C GLY A 567 14.70 -3.00 14.53
N TYR A 568 13.71 -3.48 15.28
CA TYR A 568 13.31 -4.88 15.30
C TYR A 568 12.23 -5.10 14.27
N TYR A 569 12.55 -5.96 13.31
CA TYR A 569 11.62 -6.42 12.30
C TYR A 569 11.14 -7.82 12.67
N PHE A 570 9.87 -8.11 12.42
CA PHE A 570 9.26 -9.41 12.67
C PHE A 570 9.37 -10.33 11.43
N ASP A 571 9.59 -11.64 11.60
CA ASP A 571 9.60 -12.58 10.46
C ASP A 571 8.25 -12.53 9.74
N GLN A 572 8.31 -12.58 8.41
CA GLN A 572 7.14 -12.79 7.57
C GLN A 572 6.59 -14.20 7.79
N LEU A 573 5.27 -14.28 7.91
CA LEU A 573 4.55 -15.53 8.12
C LEU A 573 3.94 -16.02 6.82
N GLU A 574 3.87 -17.36 6.68
CA GLU A 574 3.04 -18.01 5.67
C GLU A 574 1.61 -18.18 6.18
N TYR A 575 0.62 -18.02 5.30
CA TYR A 575 -0.77 -18.31 5.65
C TYR A 575 -1.00 -19.82 5.68
N GLY A 576 -1.16 -20.36 6.90
CA GLY A 576 -1.38 -21.78 7.17
C GLY A 576 -2.83 -22.15 7.55
N SER A 577 -3.66 -21.20 8.01
CA SER A 577 -5.12 -21.34 8.14
C SER A 577 -5.74 -20.05 8.70
N ILE A 578 -7.07 -19.92 8.64
CA ILE A 578 -7.74 -18.83 9.35
C ILE A 578 -7.50 -18.89 10.85
N TYR A 579 -7.32 -20.07 11.45
CA TYR A 579 -7.18 -20.15 12.91
C TYR A 579 -5.92 -19.41 13.34
N GLN A 580 -4.86 -19.51 12.54
CA GLN A 580 -3.64 -18.71 12.67
C GLN A 580 -3.87 -17.22 12.48
N SER A 581 -4.98 -16.75 11.92
CA SER A 581 -5.26 -15.31 11.73
C SER A 581 -6.37 -14.79 12.65
N ALA A 582 -7.35 -15.63 12.99
CA ALA A 582 -8.49 -15.30 13.84
C ALA A 582 -8.17 -15.43 15.33
N ILE A 583 -7.33 -16.39 15.73
CA ILE A 583 -6.78 -16.42 17.09
C ILE A 583 -6.03 -15.11 17.34
N ASN A 584 -5.32 -14.56 16.36
CA ASN A 584 -4.57 -13.31 16.48
C ASN A 584 -5.44 -12.14 16.91
N TYR A 585 -6.59 -12.00 16.27
CA TYR A 585 -7.50 -10.89 16.49
C TYR A 585 -8.40 -11.13 17.70
N ILE A 586 -8.88 -12.37 17.92
CA ILE A 586 -9.77 -12.71 19.05
C ILE A 586 -8.99 -12.81 20.37
N ALA A 587 -7.75 -13.32 20.34
CA ALA A 587 -6.89 -13.42 21.52
C ALA A 587 -6.20 -12.09 21.89
N GLN A 588 -6.56 -10.98 21.24
CA GLN A 588 -6.32 -9.61 21.75
C GLN A 588 -6.95 -9.38 23.14
N GLY A 589 -7.72 -10.35 23.68
CA GLY A 589 -7.95 -10.48 25.11
C GLY A 589 -6.70 -10.93 25.88
N VAL A 590 -5.76 -10.00 26.10
CA VAL A 590 -4.74 -9.96 27.16
C VAL A 590 -4.17 -11.31 27.59
N PHE A 591 -2.97 -11.66 27.11
CA PHE A 591 -2.23 -12.80 27.63
C PHE A 591 -1.81 -12.48 29.09
N ASN A 592 -2.64 -12.96 30.02
CA ASN A 592 -2.64 -12.74 31.47
C ASN A 592 -3.14 -11.36 31.94
N THR A 593 -4.47 -11.17 31.90
CA THR A 593 -5.18 -10.04 32.54
C THR A 593 -4.73 -9.75 33.98
N ALA A 594 -4.28 -10.75 34.75
CA ALA A 594 -3.86 -10.55 36.13
C ALA A 594 -2.50 -9.84 36.28
N ALA A 595 -1.62 -9.90 35.27
CA ALA A 595 -0.37 -9.14 35.26
C ALA A 595 -0.58 -7.71 34.75
N CYS A 596 -1.44 -7.54 33.74
CA CYS A 596 -1.71 -6.25 33.09
C CYS A 596 -2.78 -5.39 33.80
N GLN A 597 -3.45 -5.94 34.82
CA GLN A 597 -4.32 -5.20 35.76
C GLN A 597 -3.59 -4.82 37.06
N LEU A 598 -2.26 -4.99 37.10
CA LEU A 598 -1.47 -4.52 38.24
C LEU A 598 -1.46 -2.98 38.26
N PRO A 599 -1.64 -2.35 39.43
CA PRO A 599 -1.64 -0.89 39.55
C PRO A 599 -0.39 -0.24 38.97
N ASP A 600 -0.50 1.02 38.52
CA ASP A 600 0.54 1.72 37.75
C ASP A 600 1.90 1.86 38.47
N TRP A 601 1.93 1.66 39.77
CA TRP A 601 3.13 1.69 40.60
C TRP A 601 3.87 0.34 40.66
N VAL A 602 3.25 -0.76 40.21
CA VAL A 602 3.81 -2.13 40.20
C VAL A 602 4.51 -2.43 38.87
N LEU A 603 3.97 -1.91 37.77
CA LEU A 603 4.54 -2.06 36.43
C LEU A 603 5.17 -0.73 36.00
N PRO A 604 6.46 -0.69 35.63
CA PRO A 604 7.02 0.44 34.89
C PRO A 604 6.16 0.75 33.66
N ARG A 605 6.09 2.03 33.25
CA ARG A 605 5.30 2.48 32.08
C ARG A 605 5.55 1.62 30.82
N SER A 606 6.80 1.26 30.56
CA SER A 606 7.18 0.36 29.46
C SER A 606 6.57 -1.05 29.56
N GLN A 607 6.31 -1.56 30.76
CA GLN A 607 5.64 -2.86 30.95
C GLN A 607 4.11 -2.77 30.82
N GLN A 608 3.50 -1.62 31.13
CA GLN A 608 2.08 -1.39 30.86
C GLN A 608 1.83 -1.25 29.36
N GLU A 609 2.72 -0.54 28.66
CA GLU A 609 2.74 -0.46 27.19
C GLU A 609 3.02 -1.84 26.55
N SER A 610 3.81 -2.70 27.21
CA SER A 610 4.07 -4.09 26.76
C SER A 610 2.89 -5.04 26.86
N CYS A 611 1.93 -4.72 27.74
CA CYS A 611 0.74 -5.54 27.99
C CYS A 611 -0.30 -5.45 26.86
N ILE A 612 -0.09 -4.55 25.90
CA ILE A 612 -0.94 -4.33 24.73
C ILE A 612 -0.19 -4.87 23.52
N HIS A 613 -0.21 -6.19 23.35
CA HIS A 613 0.14 -6.79 22.07
C HIS A 613 -1.06 -6.62 21.14
N ASP A 614 -1.00 -5.70 20.19
CA ASP A 614 -1.88 -5.78 19.02
C ASP A 614 -1.46 -6.96 18.11
N GLY A 615 -0.18 -7.35 18.17
CA GLY A 615 0.41 -8.35 17.27
C GLY A 615 0.51 -7.85 15.82
N LEU A 616 0.21 -6.57 15.58
CA LEU A 616 0.14 -5.93 14.27
C LEU A 616 1.45 -5.14 14.10
N GLN A 617 2.38 -5.80 13.44
CA GLN A 617 3.77 -5.40 13.33
C GLN A 617 3.88 -4.12 12.47
N GLU A 618 4.74 -3.17 12.77
CA GLU A 618 4.89 -1.96 11.92
C GLU A 618 5.66 -2.27 10.62
N TRP A 619 6.70 -3.10 10.71
CA TRP A 619 7.53 -3.44 9.55
C TRP A 619 8.09 -4.86 9.61
N MET A 620 8.17 -5.49 8.45
CA MET A 620 8.53 -6.90 8.31
C MET A 620 10.02 -7.10 8.01
N ARG A 621 10.57 -8.25 8.42
CA ARG A 621 11.91 -8.69 8.00
C ARG A 621 11.94 -8.88 6.48
N ALA A 622 13.15 -8.86 5.94
CA ALA A 622 13.41 -9.25 4.57
C ALA A 622 12.87 -10.67 4.29
N ASP A 623 12.31 -10.86 3.12
CA ASP A 623 11.85 -12.16 2.64
C ASP A 623 12.75 -12.59 1.49
N GLU A 624 13.39 -13.74 1.63
CA GLU A 624 14.29 -14.31 0.61
C GLU A 624 13.56 -14.46 -0.74
N GLU A 625 12.26 -14.77 -0.68
CA GLU A 625 11.43 -14.80 -1.87
C GLU A 625 11.38 -13.43 -2.50
N PHE A 626 11.22 -12.37 -1.70
CA PHE A 626 11.16 -10.96 -2.09
C PHE A 626 12.44 -10.49 -2.80
N ASP A 627 13.58 -10.98 -2.34
CA ASP A 627 14.89 -10.44 -2.69
C ASP A 627 15.60 -11.16 -3.85
N CYS A 628 14.98 -12.21 -4.38
CA CYS A 628 15.55 -13.03 -5.44
C CYS A 628 15.05 -12.65 -6.83
N ALA A 629 15.97 -12.63 -7.79
CA ALA A 629 15.63 -12.42 -9.18
C ALA A 629 14.93 -13.63 -9.80
N TRP A 630 14.38 -13.45 -11.00
CA TRP A 630 13.64 -14.51 -11.68
C TRP A 630 14.48 -15.75 -12.01
N ASP A 631 15.74 -15.56 -12.39
CA ASP A 631 16.69 -16.62 -12.73
C ASP A 631 17.24 -17.37 -11.50
N GLU A 632 17.00 -16.86 -10.30
CA GLU A 632 17.43 -17.42 -9.02
C GLU A 632 16.37 -18.34 -8.38
N ARG A 633 15.24 -18.55 -9.07
CA ARG A 633 14.12 -19.37 -8.59
C ARG A 633 14.22 -20.81 -9.06
N LYS A 634 13.91 -21.74 -8.15
CA LYS A 634 13.76 -23.18 -8.41
C LYS A 634 12.34 -23.60 -8.04
N ASN A 635 11.58 -24.14 -9.00
CA ASN A 635 10.18 -24.53 -8.82
C ASN A 635 9.27 -23.41 -8.28
N GLY A 636 9.50 -22.16 -8.73
CA GLY A 636 8.72 -20.98 -8.34
C GLY A 636 9.21 -20.26 -7.08
N THR A 637 9.93 -20.96 -6.19
CA THR A 637 10.51 -20.40 -4.97
C THR A 637 11.96 -19.98 -5.16
N CYS A 638 12.42 -19.01 -4.37
CA CYS A 638 13.80 -18.60 -4.26
C CYS A 638 14.72 -19.77 -3.89
N ASP A 639 15.90 -19.84 -4.52
CA ASP A 639 16.98 -20.68 -4.01
C ASP A 639 17.60 -20.10 -2.74
N LYS A 640 17.12 -20.57 -1.57
CA LYS A 640 17.57 -20.12 -0.25
C LYS A 640 19.07 -20.30 0.01
N ALA A 641 19.75 -21.18 -0.73
CA ALA A 641 21.20 -21.35 -0.61
C ALA A 641 21.96 -20.06 -0.98
N LEU A 642 21.39 -19.21 -1.82
CA LEU A 642 21.96 -17.93 -2.23
C LEU A 642 22.11 -16.93 -1.08
N PHE A 643 21.29 -17.06 -0.03
CA PHE A 643 21.21 -16.15 1.11
C PHE A 643 21.81 -16.74 2.39
N ASP A 644 22.44 -17.92 2.32
CA ASP A 644 23.10 -18.54 3.46
C ASP A 644 24.63 -18.35 3.41
N PRO A 645 25.20 -17.44 4.24
CA PRO A 645 26.64 -17.22 4.28
C PRO A 645 27.43 -18.48 4.64
N LYS A 646 26.85 -19.41 5.42
CA LYS A 646 27.51 -20.65 5.85
C LYS A 646 27.61 -21.66 4.71
N SER A 647 26.75 -21.54 3.71
CA SER A 647 26.74 -22.35 2.49
C SER A 647 27.47 -21.67 1.32
N GLY A 648 28.16 -20.55 1.56
CA GLY A 648 28.83 -19.77 0.51
C GLY A 648 27.89 -18.89 -0.32
N GLY A 649 26.71 -18.54 0.22
CA GLY A 649 25.73 -17.68 -0.44
C GLY A 649 26.33 -16.34 -0.86
N THR A 650 25.93 -15.88 -2.05
CA THR A 650 26.44 -14.65 -2.69
C THR A 650 25.51 -13.45 -2.52
N HIS A 651 24.30 -13.64 -1.99
CA HIS A 651 23.28 -12.60 -1.88
C HIS A 651 23.17 -12.06 -0.45
N THR A 652 22.92 -10.75 -0.35
CA THR A 652 22.50 -10.11 0.89
C THR A 652 20.99 -9.89 0.86
N LEU A 653 20.33 -10.17 1.99
CA LEU A 653 18.93 -9.81 2.17
C LEU A 653 18.73 -8.30 2.05
N TYR A 654 17.59 -7.92 1.50
CA TYR A 654 17.18 -6.55 1.29
C TYR A 654 16.15 -6.16 2.37
N PHE A 655 16.61 -5.33 3.30
CA PHE A 655 15.82 -4.87 4.43
C PHE A 655 15.12 -3.57 4.06
N SER A 656 13.95 -3.67 3.44
CA SER A 656 13.19 -2.53 2.89
C SER A 656 13.01 -1.36 3.86
N GLY A 657 12.82 -1.61 5.16
CA GLY A 657 12.70 -0.56 6.18
C GLY A 657 14.01 0.21 6.39
N VAL A 658 15.13 -0.52 6.48
CA VAL A 658 16.48 0.08 6.56
C VAL A 658 16.79 0.89 5.30
N GLU A 659 16.42 0.35 4.14
CA GLU A 659 16.64 1.01 2.84
C GLU A 659 15.83 2.29 2.67
N LEU A 660 14.60 2.33 3.19
CA LEU A 660 13.78 3.53 3.22
C LEU A 660 14.33 4.55 4.22
N VAL A 661 14.70 4.13 5.43
CA VAL A 661 15.33 5.03 6.42
C VAL A 661 16.63 5.63 5.90
N ASN A 662 17.44 4.85 5.17
CA ASN A 662 18.67 5.33 4.55
C ASN A 662 18.40 6.52 3.58
N ARG A 663 17.36 6.41 2.75
CA ARG A 663 16.93 7.48 1.82
C ARG A 663 16.38 8.69 2.57
N ILE A 664 15.63 8.47 3.64
CA ILE A 664 15.15 9.55 4.53
C ILE A 664 16.32 10.30 5.18
N ALA A 665 17.29 9.57 5.72
CA ALA A 665 18.43 10.15 6.44
C ALA A 665 19.35 10.95 5.52
N SER A 666 19.63 10.40 4.33
CA SER A 666 20.58 10.96 3.36
C SER A 666 20.01 12.09 2.51
N ASN A 667 18.68 12.22 2.39
CA ASN A 667 18.08 13.25 1.55
C ASN A 667 17.78 14.56 2.32
N PRO A 668 18.44 15.68 2.00
CA PRO A 668 18.26 16.95 2.71
C PRO A 668 16.97 17.71 2.35
N GLN A 669 16.29 17.34 1.26
CA GLN A 669 14.98 17.91 0.90
C GLN A 669 13.85 17.23 1.66
N LEU A 670 14.02 15.97 2.08
CA LEU A 670 13.04 15.23 2.87
C LEU A 670 13.10 15.68 4.34
N ARG A 671 12.22 16.63 4.68
CA ARG A 671 12.19 17.28 6.00
C ARG A 671 10.95 16.95 6.81
N THR A 672 9.95 16.30 6.22
CA THR A 672 8.76 15.82 6.94
C THR A 672 8.34 14.44 6.46
N VAL A 673 8.02 13.55 7.41
CA VAL A 673 7.32 12.27 7.19
C VAL A 673 6.00 12.31 7.94
N VAL A 674 4.91 11.97 7.27
CA VAL A 674 3.58 11.83 7.89
C VAL A 674 3.15 10.37 7.78
N LEU A 675 2.90 9.77 8.94
CA LEU A 675 2.60 8.35 9.12
C LEU A 675 1.14 8.15 9.55
N GLY A 676 0.59 6.99 9.19
CA GLY A 676 -0.79 6.59 9.49
C GLY A 676 -0.89 5.65 10.69
N HIS A 677 -0.57 4.36 10.46
CA HIS A 677 -0.80 3.10 11.22
C HIS A 677 -0.55 3.08 12.74
N THR A 678 -0.88 4.14 13.45
CA THR A 678 -0.33 4.39 14.78
C THR A 678 -1.43 4.50 15.82
N HIS A 679 -2.68 4.77 15.43
CA HIS A 679 -3.81 4.84 16.38
C HIS A 679 -3.53 5.79 17.58
N TYR A 680 -2.59 6.72 17.43
CA TYR A 680 -2.15 7.67 18.43
C TYR A 680 -1.49 8.89 17.77
N ASN A 681 -1.48 10.01 18.48
CA ASN A 681 -0.85 11.25 18.05
C ASN A 681 0.60 11.33 18.59
N GLN A 682 1.54 11.67 17.71
CA GLN A 682 2.95 11.86 18.09
C GLN A 682 3.64 12.86 17.17
N LEU A 683 4.57 13.61 17.77
CA LEU A 683 5.45 14.56 17.11
C LEU A 683 6.88 14.24 17.49
N GLU A 684 7.74 14.03 16.50
CA GLU A 684 9.18 13.99 16.70
C GLU A 684 9.82 15.08 15.85
N VAL A 685 10.83 15.73 16.41
CA VAL A 685 11.70 16.65 15.69
C VAL A 685 13.14 16.21 15.94
N LEU A 686 13.69 15.53 14.94
CA LEU A 686 15.03 14.99 14.95
C LEU A 686 15.97 16.03 14.34
N GLN A 687 17.17 16.14 14.89
CA GLN A 687 18.19 17.10 14.50
C GLN A 687 19.41 16.37 13.93
N THR A 688 20.31 17.10 13.27
CA THR A 688 21.60 16.58 12.82
C THR A 688 22.26 15.69 13.88
N GLY A 689 22.71 14.51 13.47
CA GLY A 689 23.38 13.52 14.32
C GLY A 689 22.41 12.66 15.16
N ASP A 690 21.10 12.88 15.10
CA ASP A 690 20.14 11.93 15.66
C ASP A 690 20.16 10.61 14.91
N HIS A 691 20.01 9.52 15.65
CA HIS A 691 19.89 8.17 15.12
C HIS A 691 18.42 7.90 14.75
N LEU A 692 18.19 7.43 13.52
CA LEU A 692 16.89 6.94 13.06
C LEU A 692 16.75 5.42 13.28
N LEU A 693 17.88 4.72 13.38
CA LEU A 693 17.97 3.29 13.64
C LEU A 693 19.07 3.02 14.70
N PRO A 694 18.96 1.92 15.46
CA PRO A 694 19.97 1.57 16.47
C PRO A 694 21.34 1.23 15.85
N ASN A 695 22.39 1.35 16.65
CA ASN A 695 23.77 1.11 16.22
C ASN A 695 24.09 -0.37 15.96
N GLU A 696 23.40 -1.24 16.68
CA GLU A 696 23.47 -2.70 16.59
C GLU A 696 22.06 -3.26 16.58
N SER A 697 21.90 -4.49 16.12
CA SER A 697 20.61 -5.17 16.21
C SER A 697 20.22 -5.33 17.69
N PRO A 698 18.94 -5.07 18.07
CA PRO A 698 18.47 -5.31 19.43
C PRO A 698 18.55 -6.79 19.85
N VAL A 699 18.76 -7.71 18.89
CA VAL A 699 18.95 -9.16 19.13
C VAL A 699 20.42 -9.61 19.00
N SER A 700 21.40 -8.70 19.13
CA SER A 700 22.83 -8.99 18.94
C SER A 700 23.47 -9.94 19.94
N THR A 701 22.83 -10.17 21.10
CA THR A 701 23.32 -11.10 22.13
C THR A 701 22.47 -12.36 22.21
N ALA A 702 23.05 -13.48 22.64
CA ALA A 702 22.29 -14.71 22.84
C ALA A 702 21.15 -14.55 23.87
N ALA A 703 21.35 -13.70 24.88
CA ALA A 703 20.31 -13.37 25.86
C ALA A 703 19.16 -12.60 25.23
N ALA A 704 19.45 -11.55 24.44
CA ALA A 704 18.43 -10.79 23.73
C ALA A 704 17.72 -11.64 22.65
N ALA A 705 18.45 -12.45 21.90
CA ALA A 705 17.85 -13.38 20.94
C ALA A 705 16.88 -14.37 21.61
N ALA A 706 17.19 -14.83 22.82
CA ALA A 706 16.30 -15.68 23.63
C ALA A 706 15.09 -14.90 24.18
N GLU A 707 15.26 -13.63 24.57
CA GLU A 707 14.17 -12.75 24.99
C GLU A 707 13.20 -12.47 23.84
N PHE A 708 13.69 -12.11 22.67
CA PHE A 708 12.85 -11.93 21.49
C PHE A 708 12.22 -13.24 21.03
N ALA A 709 12.92 -14.37 21.14
CA ALA A 709 12.31 -15.69 20.89
C ALA A 709 11.17 -15.97 21.87
N MET A 710 11.29 -15.50 23.11
CA MET A 710 10.25 -15.62 24.13
C MET A 710 9.07 -14.73 23.75
N LEU A 711 9.29 -13.51 23.25
CA LEU A 711 8.22 -12.66 22.72
C LEU A 711 7.50 -13.33 21.53
N GLU A 712 8.23 -13.98 20.62
CA GLU A 712 7.64 -14.73 19.52
C GLU A 712 6.87 -15.97 19.97
N VAL A 713 7.31 -16.64 21.03
CA VAL A 713 6.60 -17.78 21.61
C VAL A 713 5.37 -17.31 22.39
N GLN A 714 5.51 -16.31 23.26
CA GLN A 714 4.41 -15.72 24.04
C GLN A 714 3.33 -15.14 23.14
N ASN A 715 3.69 -14.67 21.96
CA ASN A 715 2.76 -14.31 20.91
C ASN A 715 2.11 -15.59 20.33
N PRO A 716 0.83 -15.87 20.60
CA PRO A 716 0.19 -17.12 20.18
C PRO A 716 0.15 -17.28 18.66
N ILE A 717 0.15 -16.16 17.91
CA ILE A 717 0.17 -16.10 16.44
C ILE A 717 1.43 -16.80 15.91
N ARG A 718 2.57 -16.30 16.38
CA ARG A 718 3.90 -16.69 15.90
C ARG A 718 4.26 -18.06 16.45
N GLY A 719 3.95 -18.32 17.72
CA GLY A 719 4.06 -19.65 18.30
C GLY A 719 3.25 -20.70 17.54
N PHE A 720 2.02 -20.41 17.11
CA PHE A 720 1.22 -21.36 16.32
C PHE A 720 1.81 -21.62 14.93
N SER A 721 2.29 -20.58 14.26
CA SER A 721 3.00 -20.72 12.97
C SER A 721 4.23 -21.63 13.11
N VAL A 722 5.02 -21.40 14.16
CA VAL A 722 6.25 -22.16 14.44
C VAL A 722 5.95 -23.61 14.81
N LEU A 723 4.91 -23.87 15.61
CA LEU A 723 4.44 -25.24 15.90
C LEU A 723 4.02 -25.97 14.62
N GLY A 724 3.39 -25.26 13.68
CA GLY A 724 3.05 -25.78 12.36
C GLY A 724 4.26 -26.23 11.57
N GLU A 725 5.27 -25.36 11.47
CA GLU A 725 6.55 -25.67 10.81
C GLU A 725 7.24 -26.87 11.45
N GLN A 726 7.34 -26.90 12.79
CA GLN A 726 8.01 -27.97 13.54
C GLN A 726 7.32 -29.34 13.38
N ARG A 727 6.00 -29.36 13.27
CA ARG A 727 5.20 -30.59 13.11
C ARG A 727 5.08 -31.04 11.64
N GLY A 728 5.60 -30.27 10.67
CA GLY A 728 5.52 -30.54 9.24
C GLY A 728 4.09 -30.59 8.68
N MET A 729 3.92 -31.10 7.45
CA MET A 729 2.60 -31.15 6.78
C MET A 729 1.50 -31.86 7.60
N GLN A 730 1.86 -32.83 8.43
CA GLN A 730 0.90 -33.50 9.33
C GLN A 730 0.45 -32.60 10.49
N GLY A 731 1.30 -31.69 10.96
CA GLY A 731 0.96 -30.66 11.94
C GLY A 731 -0.01 -29.63 11.39
N VAL A 732 0.31 -29.06 10.23
CA VAL A 732 -0.56 -28.11 9.50
C VAL A 732 -1.94 -28.73 9.24
N ALA A 733 -1.99 -29.99 8.81
CA ALA A 733 -3.27 -30.69 8.58
C ALA A 733 -4.07 -30.97 9.86
N ARG A 734 -3.43 -31.20 11.02
CA ARG A 734 -4.13 -31.36 12.31
C ARG A 734 -4.65 -30.03 12.85
N MET A 735 -3.88 -28.96 12.67
CA MET A 735 -4.25 -27.60 13.03
C MET A 735 -5.41 -27.08 12.17
N ALA A 736 -5.37 -27.31 10.85
CA ALA A 736 -6.46 -26.98 9.94
C ALA A 736 -7.79 -27.73 10.24
N ARG A 737 -7.73 -28.83 11.02
CA ARG A 737 -8.88 -29.61 11.49
C ARG A 737 -9.36 -29.22 12.89
N GLY A 738 -8.78 -28.19 13.51
CA GLY A 738 -9.17 -27.72 14.85
C GLY A 738 -8.85 -28.67 16.00
N ASN A 739 -7.91 -29.60 15.80
CA ASN A 739 -7.59 -30.68 16.76
C ASN A 739 -6.26 -30.47 17.50
N ALA A 740 -5.74 -29.25 17.57
CA ALA A 740 -4.47 -28.95 18.24
C ALA A 740 -4.63 -27.71 19.12
N ASP A 741 -4.61 -27.90 20.43
CA ASP A 741 -4.43 -26.81 21.38
C ASP A 741 -3.02 -26.21 21.20
N TYR A 742 -2.93 -24.88 21.27
CA TYR A 742 -1.65 -24.19 21.35
C TYR A 742 -1.02 -24.48 22.72
N ASP A 743 0.14 -25.17 22.74
CA ASP A 743 0.92 -25.41 23.95
C ASP A 743 2.28 -24.71 23.83
N ILE A 744 2.46 -23.67 24.65
CA ILE A 744 3.69 -22.89 24.75
C ILE A 744 4.90 -23.75 25.18
N HIS A 745 4.66 -24.87 25.87
CA HIS A 745 5.72 -25.78 26.33
C HIS A 745 6.20 -26.75 25.23
N GLU A 746 5.45 -26.90 24.14
CA GLU A 746 5.88 -27.67 22.98
C GLU A 746 6.76 -26.87 22.01
N LEU A 747 6.79 -25.53 22.17
CA LEU A 747 7.61 -24.65 21.34
C LEU A 747 9.09 -24.77 21.68
N GLY A 748 9.87 -25.29 20.74
CA GLY A 748 11.33 -25.31 20.82
C GLY A 748 11.93 -23.91 20.76
N MET A 749 12.02 -23.22 21.91
CA MET A 749 12.64 -21.89 22.07
C MET A 749 14.03 -21.75 21.42
N GLY A 750 14.82 -22.82 21.41
CA GLY A 750 16.15 -22.82 20.81
C GLY A 750 16.15 -22.57 19.30
N LEU A 751 15.10 -23.00 18.57
CA LEU A 751 14.99 -22.77 17.13
C LEU A 751 14.71 -21.30 16.82
N LEU A 752 13.84 -20.67 17.62
CA LEU A 752 13.50 -19.25 17.48
C LEU A 752 14.67 -18.35 17.90
N ALA A 753 15.36 -18.69 18.99
CA ALA A 753 16.56 -17.97 19.39
C ALA A 753 17.65 -18.05 18.30
N ALA A 754 17.81 -19.21 17.65
CA ALA A 754 18.74 -19.36 16.53
C ALA A 754 18.31 -18.55 15.29
N ARG A 755 17.01 -18.48 14.98
CA ARG A 755 16.47 -17.61 13.91
C ARG A 755 16.76 -16.14 14.18
N ASN A 756 16.49 -15.67 15.40
CA ASN A 756 16.76 -14.28 15.81
C ASN A 756 18.26 -13.96 15.78
N ALA A 757 19.11 -14.88 16.24
CA ALA A 757 20.56 -14.72 16.14
C ALA A 757 21.00 -14.62 14.67
N ARG A 758 20.49 -15.48 13.77
CA ARG A 758 20.79 -15.40 12.34
C ARG A 758 20.28 -14.09 11.72
N PHE A 759 19.09 -13.63 12.07
CA PHE A 759 18.58 -12.34 11.63
C PHE A 759 19.52 -11.20 12.09
N SER A 760 19.99 -11.24 13.34
CA SER A 760 20.98 -10.27 13.83
C SER A 760 22.28 -10.29 13.01
N GLU A 761 22.78 -11.47 12.66
CA GLU A 761 23.99 -11.65 11.82
C GLU A 761 23.81 -10.99 10.44
N LEU A 762 22.60 -11.04 9.87
CA LEU A 762 22.30 -10.49 8.55
C LEU A 762 21.93 -8.99 8.58
N LEU A 763 21.23 -8.54 9.62
CA LEU A 763 20.82 -7.14 9.78
C LEU A 763 22.01 -6.24 10.12
N THR A 764 22.94 -6.70 10.96
CA THR A 764 24.05 -5.87 11.45
C THR A 764 24.90 -5.28 10.31
N PRO A 765 25.31 -6.06 9.28
CA PRO A 765 25.98 -5.49 8.11
C PRO A 765 25.14 -4.47 7.34
N ALA A 766 23.81 -4.65 7.25
CA ALA A 766 22.93 -3.70 6.58
C ALA A 766 22.87 -2.37 7.35
N LEU A 767 22.70 -2.43 8.68
CA LEU A 767 22.72 -1.25 9.58
C LEU A 767 24.09 -0.54 9.60
N ALA A 768 25.18 -1.26 9.32
CA ALA A 768 26.52 -0.68 9.26
C ALA A 768 26.82 0.03 7.92
N LYS A 769 26.16 -0.38 6.83
CA LYS A 769 26.33 0.20 5.49
C LYS A 769 25.45 1.43 5.26
N GLY A 770 24.26 1.47 5.86
CA GLY A 770 23.28 2.54 5.64
C GLY A 770 23.54 3.82 6.44
N GLN A 771 23.08 4.96 5.90
CA GLN A 771 23.01 6.22 6.63
C GLN A 771 21.90 6.12 7.69
N ARG A 772 22.29 5.83 8.92
CA ARG A 772 21.37 5.67 10.07
C ARG A 772 21.23 6.92 10.94
N THR A 773 22.08 7.90 10.69
CA THR A 773 22.08 9.18 11.40
C THR A 773 21.67 10.28 10.46
N LEU A 774 20.92 11.25 10.97
CA LEU A 774 20.52 12.41 10.19
C LEU A 774 21.77 13.25 9.81
N ASP A 775 22.08 13.33 8.51
CA ASP A 775 23.31 13.95 8.01
C ASP A 775 23.14 15.45 7.70
N ALA A 776 24.15 16.26 8.06
CA ALA A 776 24.22 17.69 7.75
C ALA A 776 25.18 18.03 6.60
N SER A 777 25.52 17.07 5.74
CA SER A 777 26.46 17.21 4.62
C SER A 777 26.23 18.41 3.68
N THR A 778 25.07 19.08 3.75
CA THR A 778 24.76 20.28 2.96
C THR A 778 25.09 21.63 3.61
N GLY A 779 25.56 21.67 4.87
CA GLY A 779 25.91 22.91 5.58
C GLY A 779 24.74 23.78 6.05
N LEU A 780 23.50 23.45 5.67
CA LEU A 780 22.27 23.95 6.29
C LEU A 780 21.95 23.09 7.53
N GLY A 781 21.31 23.67 8.55
CA GLY A 781 20.76 22.89 9.65
C GLY A 781 19.83 21.80 9.11
N ARG A 782 20.09 20.55 9.49
CA ARG A 782 19.29 19.39 9.11
C ARG A 782 18.37 19.01 10.27
N GLU A 783 17.08 18.99 10.00
CA GLU A 783 16.05 18.43 10.87
C GLU A 783 15.13 17.51 10.07
N LEU A 784 14.51 16.56 10.76
CA LEU A 784 13.44 15.72 10.24
C LEU A 784 12.27 15.76 11.21
N VAL A 785 11.09 16.13 10.70
CA VAL A 785 9.85 16.05 11.47
C VAL A 785 9.16 14.73 11.13
N VAL A 786 8.80 13.95 12.14
CA VAL A 786 7.93 12.77 11.99
C VAL A 786 6.61 13.06 12.70
N LEU A 787 5.52 12.98 11.95
CA LEU A 787 4.17 13.22 12.43
C LEU A 787 3.34 11.94 12.37
N ARG A 788 2.65 11.65 13.46
CA ARG A 788 1.57 10.67 13.55
C ARG A 788 0.34 11.39 14.07
N LEU A 789 -0.77 11.24 13.37
CA LEU A 789 -1.94 12.11 13.55
C LEU A 789 -3.19 11.29 13.87
N VAL A 790 -4.22 12.02 14.27
CA VAL A 790 -5.46 11.48 14.83
C VAL A 790 -6.09 10.44 13.90
N SER A 791 -6.33 9.22 14.40
CA SER A 791 -7.17 8.22 13.72
C SER A 791 -8.61 8.72 13.61
N ASN A 792 -9.27 8.49 12.48
CA ASN A 792 -10.69 8.85 12.32
C ASN A 792 -11.63 7.78 12.89
N ALA A 793 -11.19 6.54 13.08
CA ALA A 793 -11.98 5.49 13.71
C ALA A 793 -11.91 5.55 15.24
N ASP A 794 -12.92 5.00 15.91
CA ASP A 794 -12.90 4.73 17.36
C ASP A 794 -12.03 3.51 17.69
N LEU A 795 -10.75 3.64 17.34
CA LEU A 795 -9.68 2.65 17.48
C LEU A 795 -8.41 3.28 18.07
N ALA A 796 -8.45 4.58 18.35
CA ALA A 796 -7.38 5.30 19.00
C ALA A 796 -7.20 4.82 20.45
N ASN A 797 -5.95 4.57 20.84
CA ASN A 797 -5.63 4.21 22.22
C ASN A 797 -5.49 5.45 23.12
N GLN A 798 -5.17 6.61 22.54
CA GLN A 798 -5.12 7.86 23.27
C GLN A 798 -6.50 8.44 23.56
N THR A 799 -6.59 9.19 24.65
CA THR A 799 -7.76 9.98 25.01
C THR A 799 -7.47 11.47 25.08
N TYR A 800 -8.51 12.28 24.89
CA TYR A 800 -8.52 13.72 25.13
C TYR A 800 -9.72 14.04 26.01
N ASN A 801 -9.48 14.63 27.19
CA ASN A 801 -10.53 14.84 28.21
C ASN A 801 -11.33 13.56 28.52
N SER A 802 -10.64 12.43 28.67
CA SER A 802 -11.21 11.10 28.96
C SER A 802 -12.14 10.52 27.87
N GLN A 803 -12.10 11.04 26.64
CA GLN A 803 -12.79 10.48 25.46
C GLN A 803 -11.76 10.01 24.43
N SER A 804 -12.07 8.98 23.63
CA SER A 804 -11.21 8.53 22.53
C SER A 804 -10.77 9.72 21.68
N ALA A 805 -9.45 9.88 21.50
CA ALA A 805 -8.88 10.98 20.72
C ALA A 805 -8.95 10.65 19.22
N LEU A 806 -10.17 10.49 18.68
CA LEU A 806 -10.42 10.25 17.26
C LEU A 806 -10.81 11.55 16.54
N GLY A 807 -10.49 11.68 15.26
CA GLY A 807 -10.74 12.88 14.46
C GLY A 807 -9.75 13.10 13.32
N PHE A 808 -9.21 14.32 13.19
CA PHE A 808 -8.31 14.67 12.08
C PHE A 808 -7.36 15.82 12.43
N GLY A 809 -6.30 15.98 11.63
CA GLY A 809 -5.33 17.07 11.74
C GLY A 809 -5.48 18.12 10.64
N VAL A 810 -5.08 19.35 10.91
CA VAL A 810 -4.84 20.39 9.88
C VAL A 810 -3.38 20.80 9.93
N LEU A 811 -2.66 20.50 8.86
CA LEU A 811 -1.27 20.85 8.63
C LEU A 811 -1.19 22.29 8.11
N HIS A 812 -0.38 23.14 8.74
CA HIS A 812 -0.19 24.52 8.33
C HIS A 812 1.22 24.72 7.75
N PHE A 813 1.26 24.98 6.45
CA PHE A 813 2.46 25.28 5.69
C PHE A 813 2.72 26.77 5.75
N SER A 814 3.86 27.14 6.34
CA SER A 814 4.27 28.54 6.46
C SER A 814 5.78 28.66 6.31
N LYS A 815 6.24 29.82 5.87
CA LYS A 815 7.65 30.19 5.93
C LYS A 815 8.01 30.59 7.35
N LYS A 816 9.19 30.18 7.78
CA LYS A 816 9.73 30.58 9.09
C LYS A 816 11.14 31.11 8.92
N SER A 817 11.35 32.35 9.36
CA SER A 817 12.71 32.88 9.52
C SER A 817 13.25 32.38 10.85
N ASP A 818 14.10 31.35 10.80
CA ASP A 818 14.78 30.82 11.97
C ASP A 818 16.26 30.52 11.69
N ALA A 819 16.96 29.93 12.66
CA ALA A 819 18.40 29.72 12.62
C ALA A 819 18.86 28.85 11.44
N ARG A 820 17.95 28.09 10.83
CA ARG A 820 18.24 27.23 9.66
C ARG A 820 18.27 28.03 8.36
N ALA A 821 17.71 29.24 8.34
CA ALA A 821 17.55 30.08 7.15
C ALA A 821 16.88 29.35 5.96
N TYR A 822 15.99 28.39 6.25
CA TYR A 822 15.28 27.64 5.22
C TYR A 822 14.11 28.46 4.67
N GLY A 823 14.20 28.86 3.40
CA GLY A 823 13.30 29.87 2.80
C GLY A 823 11.96 29.35 2.27
N LEU A 824 11.71 28.04 2.29
CA LEU A 824 10.48 27.44 1.78
C LEU A 824 9.45 27.24 2.88
N ALA A 825 8.17 27.20 2.49
CA ALA A 825 7.10 26.88 3.42
C ALA A 825 7.19 25.40 3.85
N GLN A 826 7.03 25.15 5.14
CA GLN A 826 7.07 23.81 5.73
C GLN A 826 5.90 23.63 6.70
N ILE A 827 5.58 22.40 7.07
CA ILE A 827 4.66 22.12 8.18
C ILE A 827 5.30 22.65 9.46
N ASN A 828 4.84 23.81 9.92
CA ASN A 828 5.35 24.49 11.11
C ASN A 828 4.32 24.54 12.24
N ARG A 829 3.12 24.05 11.98
CA ARG A 829 2.03 24.00 12.95
C ARG A 829 1.02 22.94 12.55
N VAL A 830 0.41 22.29 13.54
CA VAL A 830 -0.68 21.32 13.36
C VAL A 830 -1.84 21.68 14.29
N SER A 831 -3.06 21.78 13.75
CA SER A 831 -4.27 21.86 14.56
C SER A 831 -4.94 20.50 14.67
N PHE A 832 -5.27 20.08 15.87
CA PHE A 832 -5.92 18.80 16.14
C PHE A 832 -7.41 19.00 16.37
N PHE A 833 -8.23 18.28 15.62
CA PHE A 833 -9.68 18.26 15.78
C PHE A 833 -10.10 16.89 16.29
N VAL A 834 -10.81 16.88 17.41
CA VAL A 834 -11.31 15.65 18.04
C VAL A 834 -12.82 15.60 17.90
N ASN A 835 -13.34 14.40 17.64
CA ASN A 835 -14.77 14.15 17.60
C ASN A 835 -15.36 14.22 19.01
N THR A 836 -16.47 14.93 19.15
CA THR A 836 -17.24 15.07 20.40
C THR A 836 -18.61 14.40 20.31
N GLY A 837 -18.83 13.64 19.25
CA GLY A 837 -20.07 12.94 18.89
C GLY A 837 -21.08 13.82 18.16
N ALA A 838 -22.04 13.15 17.51
CA ALA A 838 -23.18 13.78 16.83
C ALA A 838 -22.75 14.78 15.75
N ASN A 839 -21.80 14.38 14.90
CA ASN A 839 -21.24 15.18 13.80
C ASN A 839 -20.52 16.46 14.24
N LYS A 840 -19.97 16.51 15.46
CA LYS A 840 -19.29 17.70 15.99
C LYS A 840 -17.83 17.42 16.28
N PHE A 841 -16.98 18.27 15.73
CA PHE A 841 -15.55 18.28 16.02
C PHE A 841 -15.19 19.58 16.74
N MET A 842 -14.38 19.46 17.78
CA MET A 842 -13.78 20.61 18.46
C MET A 842 -12.28 20.65 18.16
N ARG A 843 -11.74 21.86 18.03
CA ARG A 843 -10.29 22.04 17.98
C ARG A 843 -9.72 21.81 19.38
N ALA A 844 -9.06 20.67 19.58
CA ALA A 844 -8.42 20.31 20.84
C ALA A 844 -7.24 21.24 21.14
N ALA A 845 -6.36 21.43 20.17
CA ALA A 845 -5.23 22.35 20.26
C ALA A 845 -4.70 22.76 18.88
N THR A 846 -3.82 23.75 18.90
CA THR A 846 -2.93 24.09 17.80
C THR A 846 -1.51 24.09 18.33
N VAL A 847 -0.67 23.22 17.77
CA VAL A 847 0.69 22.97 18.22
C VAL A 847 1.67 23.47 17.17
N ASP A 848 2.60 24.32 17.60
CA ASP A 848 3.71 24.75 16.76
C ASP A 848 4.77 23.64 16.68
N VAL A 849 5.26 23.36 15.48
CA VAL A 849 6.36 22.44 15.23
C VAL A 849 7.66 23.24 15.30
N ASP A 850 8.33 23.21 16.46
CA ASP A 850 9.62 23.87 16.60
C ASP A 850 10.75 23.05 16.00
N ARG A 851 10.98 23.27 14.71
CA ARG A 851 12.01 22.61 13.91
C ARG A 851 13.47 22.86 14.35
N ASN A 852 13.73 23.78 15.28
CA ASN A 852 15.08 24.00 15.84
C ASN A 852 15.31 23.22 17.14
N ARG A 853 14.25 22.65 17.70
CA ARG A 853 14.32 21.94 18.97
C ARG A 853 14.32 20.44 18.70
N ARG A 854 15.21 19.71 19.37
CA ARG A 854 15.10 18.25 19.42
C ARG A 854 13.90 17.88 20.29
N LEU A 855 12.98 17.12 19.74
CA LEU A 855 11.79 16.62 20.43
C LEU A 855 11.63 15.12 20.15
N ARG A 856 11.58 14.31 21.20
CA ARG A 856 11.21 12.89 21.14
C ARG A 856 9.74 12.72 21.54
N ALA A 857 9.17 11.58 21.15
CA ALA A 857 7.77 11.21 21.40
C ALA A 857 7.24 11.61 22.79
N HIS A 858 7.94 11.18 23.83
CA HIS A 858 7.51 11.27 25.23
C HIS A 858 8.40 12.22 26.06
N ASP A 859 9.10 13.14 25.41
CA ASP A 859 9.73 14.22 26.16
C ASP A 859 8.64 14.96 26.93
N VAL A 860 8.86 15.25 28.23
CA VAL A 860 7.88 15.93 29.09
C VAL A 860 7.45 17.30 28.56
N ASP A 861 8.29 17.91 27.73
CA ASP A 861 8.03 19.18 27.06
C ASP A 861 7.46 19.02 25.64
N ASN A 862 7.21 17.78 25.18
CA ASN A 862 6.57 17.52 23.91
C ASN A 862 5.10 17.96 24.01
N PRO A 863 4.65 18.93 23.19
CA PRO A 863 3.30 19.47 23.30
C PRO A 863 2.20 18.44 23.03
N LEU A 864 2.47 17.34 22.30
CA LEU A 864 1.46 16.28 22.09
C LEU A 864 1.38 15.31 23.26
N GLU A 865 2.50 15.01 23.91
CA GLU A 865 2.53 14.19 25.13
C GLU A 865 1.77 14.84 26.29
N VAL A 866 1.76 16.17 26.34
CA VAL A 866 1.00 16.93 27.35
C VAL A 866 -0.49 17.04 26.98
N LEU A 867 -0.84 16.88 25.70
CA LEU A 867 -2.19 17.14 25.20
C LEU A 867 -3.09 15.91 25.26
N PHE A 868 -2.53 14.72 25.02
CA PHE A 868 -3.27 13.46 24.95
C PHE A 868 -2.84 12.53 26.07
N ASP A 869 -3.82 11.89 26.72
CA ASP A 869 -3.58 10.91 27.77
C ASP A 869 -3.50 9.51 27.15
N TRP A 870 -2.48 8.74 27.55
CA TRP A 870 -2.23 7.37 27.09
C TRP A 870 -2.93 6.31 27.95
#